data_AF-A0A1D1VM69-F1
#
_entry.id   AF-A0A1D1VM69-F1
#
_cell.length_a   1.000
_cell.length_b   1.000
_cell.length_c   1.000
_cell.angle_alpha   90.00
_cell.angle_beta   90.00
_cell.angle_gamma   90.00
#
_symmetry.space_group_name_H-M   'P 1'
#
loop_
_entity.id
_entity.type
_entity.pdbx_description
1 polymer ?
#
loop_
_entity_poly.entity_id
_entity_poly.type
_entity_poly.pdbx_seq_one_letter_code
_entity_poly.pdbx_strand_id
1 'polypeptide(L)'
;MSANLSPNDLPQEISQLATHAVQFDRDGNIEVAIYYYTEAAKSLLEAQHRNIPFPNLDAKLKEYRDRAAKLKEQQIARKEKELSNVKDQSQIDLERAEFLLYAALDADELQDQAGAIELYTEAIQLCLETRNRTADQALKAKLAKLASRCLDRAEHLKKQRSSGRPSLPLDFSLNNLPSVPSNDLDTGSKSVNPSDMRRSLPANVGQGNAHINTSLPTSFSTTAKINGPSKLVVSGSDSYTKEEIEVLRKTSKINGRDYVPFMAVDVKEKMAFPTPFNDKDGKLALAPKQLSAFKGWARPSEICAEPRMYDNIDAFSIRQSIISDCSFVASLAISALYEKRFKKKLITSIIYPQNREGDPIYNPSGKYMVKLNINGVPRKVVIDDFLPVSRYGDILCSYSHNKNEMWVSLLEKAYMKVMGGYDFPGSNSNIDLHALTSWIPERVAVKQKGEEFRPDEFFMKISERHRKGDVLATVATGEMSDKECERTGLVSTHAYALLDVRDVQGKKLFLLKNPWSSTRWKGNFSDRDVRNWTPAMKTALSYNPESAAQFDNGVFWIDYASVLRFFDVFYLNWNPALFKFTYAVHQEWRAGSSPVKDIYDMSSNPQFRLEVNFPSGVASAAVWALLTRHITDRKDFADNKEYITLLVFKVEGKRVFYPYDPPPFIDGVRINSPLYLCKMLLKASEGSSQKYTLVVSQYEKTNTMYYSLRCYSTVPFRLTKINSTYAHKEQVVNGMWKGITAGGCPNFPATYRNNPVHQIHIDNSNTDNQILITLKGPK
;
A
#
# COMPACT_ATOMS: atom_id res chain seq x y z
N MET A 1 20.65 -10.11 -28.08
CA MET A 1 20.98 -9.57 -29.41
C MET A 1 20.74 -10.66 -30.43
N SER A 2 19.99 -10.39 -31.50
CA SER A 2 19.89 -11.23 -32.71
C SER A 2 19.04 -10.49 -33.73
N ALA A 3 19.69 -9.74 -34.64
CA ALA A 3 19.01 -9.16 -35.80
C ALA A 3 18.91 -10.21 -36.92
N ASN A 4 17.99 -10.03 -37.87
CA ASN A 4 18.00 -10.83 -39.10
C ASN A 4 19.29 -10.54 -39.87
N LEU A 5 20.27 -11.45 -39.78
CA LEU A 5 21.54 -11.35 -40.48
C LEU A 5 21.40 -11.76 -41.95
N SER A 6 22.23 -11.16 -42.81
CA SER A 6 22.37 -11.59 -44.20
C SER A 6 22.94 -13.01 -44.24
N PRO A 7 22.58 -13.86 -45.23
CA PRO A 7 23.21 -15.17 -45.41
C PRO A 7 24.75 -15.14 -45.47
N ASN A 8 25.33 -13.99 -45.83
CA ASN A 8 26.78 -13.78 -45.92
C ASN A 8 27.48 -13.53 -44.56
N ASP A 9 26.75 -13.09 -43.52
CA ASP A 9 27.34 -12.68 -42.24
C ASP A 9 27.42 -13.84 -41.22
N LEU A 10 26.56 -14.86 -41.39
CA LEU A 10 26.41 -15.98 -40.46
C LEU A 10 27.72 -16.78 -40.21
N PRO A 11 28.58 -17.07 -41.21
CA PRO A 11 29.86 -17.74 -40.96
C PRO A 11 30.83 -16.92 -40.09
N GLN A 12 30.78 -15.58 -40.20
CA GLN A 12 31.61 -14.69 -39.41
C GLN A 12 31.08 -14.61 -37.96
N GLU A 13 29.76 -14.56 -37.77
CA GLU A 13 29.13 -14.63 -36.45
C GLU A 13 29.44 -15.96 -35.74
N ILE A 14 29.28 -17.11 -36.41
CA ILE A 14 29.64 -18.43 -35.86
C ILE A 14 31.10 -18.43 -35.37
N SER A 15 32.01 -17.83 -36.13
CA SER A 15 33.43 -17.74 -35.79
C SER A 15 33.70 -16.84 -34.57
N GLN A 16 32.96 -15.73 -34.44
CA GLN A 16 33.03 -14.85 -33.27
C GLN A 16 32.44 -15.52 -32.01
N LEU A 17 31.26 -16.14 -32.13
CA LEU A 17 30.61 -16.88 -31.04
C LEU A 17 31.50 -18.02 -30.54
N ALA A 18 32.11 -18.78 -31.46
CA ALA A 18 33.08 -19.83 -31.13
C ALA A 18 34.33 -19.29 -30.42
N THR A 19 34.87 -18.15 -30.88
CA THR A 19 36.05 -17.52 -30.26
C THR A 19 35.74 -17.07 -28.84
N HIS A 20 34.60 -16.42 -28.61
CA HIS A 20 34.14 -16.05 -27.27
C HIS A 20 33.86 -17.27 -26.38
N ALA A 21 33.23 -18.33 -26.93
CA ALA A 21 32.97 -19.55 -26.19
C ALA A 21 34.25 -20.18 -25.63
N VAL A 22 35.28 -20.33 -26.48
CA VAL A 22 36.59 -20.88 -26.08
C VAL A 22 37.31 -19.94 -25.10
N GLN A 23 37.22 -18.62 -25.28
CA GLN A 23 37.84 -17.66 -24.37
C GLN A 23 37.22 -17.72 -22.96
N PHE A 24 35.90 -17.65 -22.84
CA PHE A 24 35.22 -17.69 -21.54
C PHE A 24 35.33 -19.06 -20.84
N ASP A 25 35.44 -20.15 -21.61
CA ASP A 25 35.74 -21.49 -21.07
C ASP A 25 37.16 -21.54 -20.47
N ARG A 26 38.15 -21.03 -21.20
CA ARG A 26 39.54 -20.91 -20.74
C ARG A 26 39.68 -20.01 -19.51
N ASP A 27 38.92 -18.92 -19.46
CA ASP A 27 38.90 -17.97 -18.34
C ASP A 27 38.08 -18.48 -17.13
N GLY A 28 37.51 -19.68 -17.20
CA GLY A 28 36.74 -20.30 -16.11
C GLY A 28 35.35 -19.70 -15.88
N ASN A 29 34.86 -18.84 -16.78
CA ASN A 29 33.53 -18.25 -16.72
C ASN A 29 32.49 -19.21 -17.35
N ILE A 30 32.23 -20.31 -16.63
CA ILE A 30 31.42 -21.45 -17.07
C ILE A 30 30.03 -21.02 -17.59
N GLU A 31 29.37 -20.06 -16.94
CA GLU A 31 28.02 -19.62 -17.33
C GLU A 31 28.01 -18.88 -18.67
N VAL A 32 28.96 -17.97 -18.88
CA VAL A 32 29.11 -17.24 -20.14
C VAL A 32 29.63 -18.15 -21.27
N ALA A 33 30.51 -19.11 -20.94
CA ALA A 33 30.95 -20.14 -21.88
C ALA A 33 29.79 -21.03 -22.37
N ILE A 34 28.92 -21.49 -21.46
CA ILE A 34 27.71 -22.26 -21.80
C ILE A 34 26.82 -21.47 -22.76
N TYR A 35 26.62 -20.18 -22.52
CA TYR A 35 25.85 -19.30 -23.40
C TYR A 35 26.45 -19.27 -24.81
N TYR A 36 27.73 -18.89 -24.95
CA TYR A 36 28.35 -18.76 -26.27
C TYR A 36 28.48 -20.10 -27.03
N TYR A 37 28.76 -21.22 -26.37
CA TYR A 37 28.71 -22.54 -27.03
C TYR A 37 27.28 -22.92 -27.47
N THR A 38 26.26 -22.56 -26.68
CA THR A 38 24.86 -22.82 -27.03
C THR A 38 24.43 -21.98 -28.24
N GLU A 39 24.78 -20.70 -28.29
CA GLU A 39 24.48 -19.84 -29.44
C GLU A 39 25.29 -20.24 -30.68
N ALA A 40 26.59 -20.53 -30.56
CA ALA A 40 27.39 -21.05 -31.68
C ALA A 40 26.80 -22.35 -32.26
N ALA A 41 26.31 -23.26 -31.42
CA ALA A 41 25.62 -24.47 -31.86
C ALA A 41 24.26 -24.18 -32.52
N LYS A 42 23.52 -23.14 -32.10
CA LYS A 42 22.28 -22.72 -32.78
C LYS A 42 22.58 -22.11 -34.15
N SER A 43 23.54 -21.21 -34.26
CA SER A 43 23.92 -20.59 -35.54
C SER A 43 24.49 -21.61 -36.54
N LEU A 44 25.21 -22.64 -36.07
CA LEU A 44 25.60 -23.79 -36.90
C LEU A 44 24.39 -24.61 -37.39
N LEU A 45 23.38 -24.83 -36.53
CA LEU A 45 22.13 -25.49 -36.93
C LEU A 45 21.34 -24.65 -37.95
N GLU A 46 21.34 -23.34 -37.79
CA GLU A 46 20.71 -22.39 -38.73
C GLU A 46 21.43 -22.39 -40.08
N ALA A 47 22.76 -22.45 -40.09
CA ALA A 47 23.56 -22.63 -41.31
C ALA A 47 23.23 -23.98 -41.99
N GLN A 48 23.08 -25.07 -41.22
CA GLN A 48 22.68 -26.39 -41.71
C GLN A 48 21.29 -26.36 -42.36
N HIS A 49 20.29 -25.79 -41.67
CA HIS A 49 18.92 -25.67 -42.19
C HIS A 49 18.81 -24.77 -43.43
N ARG A 50 19.74 -23.82 -43.61
CA ARG A 50 19.80 -22.91 -44.77
C ARG A 50 20.76 -23.36 -45.87
N ASN A 51 21.40 -24.53 -45.74
CA ASN A 51 22.45 -25.02 -46.66
C ASN A 51 23.60 -24.00 -46.87
N ILE A 52 23.95 -23.22 -45.85
CA ILE A 52 25.06 -22.26 -45.92
C ILE A 52 26.36 -23.04 -45.65
N PRO A 53 27.34 -23.02 -46.58
CA PRO A 53 28.56 -23.82 -46.44
C PRO A 53 29.43 -23.31 -45.30
N PHE A 54 29.72 -24.18 -44.32
CA PHE A 54 30.62 -23.91 -43.20
C PHE A 54 31.60 -25.08 -43.01
N PRO A 55 32.92 -24.85 -42.81
CA PRO A 55 33.90 -25.92 -42.67
C PRO A 55 33.59 -26.86 -41.50
N ASN A 56 33.51 -28.17 -41.77
CA ASN A 56 33.29 -29.22 -40.77
C ASN A 56 32.05 -28.99 -39.89
N LEU A 57 30.96 -28.45 -40.46
CA LEU A 57 29.74 -28.03 -39.75
C LEU A 57 29.25 -29.09 -38.73
N ASP A 58 28.98 -30.33 -39.16
CA ASP A 58 28.42 -31.37 -38.28
C ASP A 58 29.34 -31.73 -37.11
N ALA A 59 30.65 -31.76 -37.35
CA ALA A 59 31.64 -32.01 -36.31
C ALA A 59 31.69 -30.87 -35.29
N LYS A 60 31.65 -29.61 -35.75
CA LYS A 60 31.64 -28.42 -34.89
C LYS A 60 30.33 -28.25 -34.12
N LEU A 61 29.20 -28.56 -34.75
CA LEU A 61 27.88 -28.57 -34.10
C LEU A 61 27.84 -29.57 -32.95
N LYS A 62 28.41 -30.77 -33.16
CA LYS A 62 28.55 -31.78 -32.11
C LYS A 62 29.52 -31.33 -31.01
N GLU A 63 30.70 -30.84 -31.37
CA GLU A 63 31.72 -30.33 -30.44
C GLU A 63 31.16 -29.29 -29.47
N TYR A 64 30.42 -28.29 -29.98
CA TYR A 64 29.87 -27.21 -29.15
C TYR A 64 28.67 -27.67 -28.29
N ARG A 65 27.85 -28.60 -28.79
CA ARG A 65 26.77 -29.22 -28.00
C ARG A 65 27.33 -30.06 -26.86
N ASP A 66 28.29 -30.94 -27.16
CA ASP A 66 28.92 -31.83 -26.18
C ASP A 66 29.69 -31.00 -25.12
N ARG A 67 30.36 -29.91 -25.53
CA ARG A 67 31.04 -29.01 -24.59
C ARG A 67 30.06 -28.21 -23.72
N ALA A 68 28.99 -27.67 -24.29
CA ALA A 68 27.95 -26.98 -23.52
C ALA A 68 27.22 -27.91 -22.53
N ALA A 69 26.98 -29.17 -22.91
CA ALA A 69 26.41 -30.18 -22.02
C ALA A 69 27.37 -30.50 -20.86
N LYS A 70 28.64 -30.75 -21.15
CA LYS A 70 29.67 -31.03 -20.13
C LYS A 70 29.91 -29.84 -19.18
N LEU A 71 29.88 -28.61 -19.69
CA LEU A 71 29.95 -27.41 -18.85
C LEU A 71 28.69 -27.24 -17.98
N LYS A 72 27.49 -27.60 -18.48
CA LYS A 72 26.26 -27.65 -17.66
C LYS A 72 26.34 -28.72 -16.58
N GLU A 73 26.84 -29.91 -16.87
CA GLU A 73 27.07 -30.96 -15.85
C GLU A 73 28.07 -30.49 -14.79
N GLN A 74 29.16 -29.82 -15.19
CA GLN A 74 30.10 -29.20 -14.26
C GLN A 74 29.47 -28.06 -13.45
N GLN A 75 28.59 -27.26 -14.06
CA GLN A 75 27.84 -26.21 -13.35
C GLN A 75 26.84 -26.81 -12.35
N ILE A 76 26.18 -27.92 -12.69
CA ILE A 76 25.26 -28.66 -11.82
C ILE A 76 26.03 -29.29 -10.67
N ALA A 77 27.10 -30.05 -10.93
CA ALA A 77 27.93 -30.66 -9.90
C ALA A 77 28.60 -29.61 -8.98
N ARG A 78 28.99 -28.45 -9.52
CA ARG A 78 29.49 -27.32 -8.72
C ARG A 78 28.39 -26.70 -7.87
N LYS A 79 27.18 -26.51 -8.42
CA LYS A 79 26.01 -26.02 -7.67
C LYS A 79 25.54 -27.01 -6.62
N GLU A 80 25.59 -28.32 -6.86
CA GLU A 80 25.28 -29.37 -5.88
C GLU A 80 26.31 -29.38 -4.73
N LYS A 81 27.59 -29.15 -5.05
CA LYS A 81 28.67 -29.00 -4.06
C LYS A 81 28.63 -27.66 -3.30
N GLU A 82 28.07 -26.61 -3.90
CA GLU A 82 27.80 -25.33 -3.24
C GLU A 82 26.51 -25.42 -2.40
N LEU A 83 25.52 -26.21 -2.80
CA LEU A 83 24.26 -26.48 -2.07
C LEU A 83 24.47 -27.35 -0.81
N SER A 84 25.61 -28.02 -0.66
CA SER A 84 25.95 -28.70 0.61
C SER A 84 26.39 -27.73 1.71
N ASN A 85 26.66 -26.46 1.40
CA ASN A 85 26.95 -25.41 2.38
C ASN A 85 25.67 -24.65 2.76
N VAL A 86 24.68 -25.38 3.29
CA VAL A 86 23.70 -24.78 4.20
C VAL A 86 24.48 -24.22 5.40
N LYS A 87 24.21 -22.98 5.83
CA LYS A 87 24.84 -22.42 7.04
C LYS A 87 24.58 -23.37 8.20
N ASP A 88 25.64 -23.84 8.86
CA ASP A 88 25.52 -24.67 10.07
C ASP A 88 24.70 -23.91 11.13
N GLN A 89 23.93 -24.64 11.93
CA GLN A 89 23.13 -24.09 13.03
C GLN A 89 23.99 -23.20 13.95
N SER A 90 25.25 -23.59 14.15
CA SER A 90 26.24 -22.83 14.91
C SER A 90 26.50 -21.40 14.36
N GLN A 91 26.37 -21.20 13.05
CA GLN A 91 26.61 -19.92 12.39
C GLN A 91 25.36 -19.02 12.46
N ILE A 92 24.17 -19.61 12.39
CA ILE A 92 22.90 -18.92 12.65
C ILE A 92 22.86 -18.40 14.09
N ASP A 93 23.26 -19.22 15.06
CA ASP A 93 23.25 -18.81 16.47
C ASP A 93 24.34 -17.76 16.81
N LEU A 94 25.44 -17.67 16.04
CA LEU A 94 26.37 -16.52 16.10
C LEU A 94 25.69 -15.22 15.66
N GLU A 95 25.04 -15.21 14.48
CA GLU A 95 24.36 -14.02 13.96
C GLU A 95 23.26 -13.54 14.93
N ARG A 96 22.58 -14.48 15.61
CA ARG A 96 21.58 -14.19 16.65
C ARG A 96 22.20 -13.61 17.93
N ALA A 97 23.37 -14.10 18.35
CA ALA A 97 24.09 -13.55 19.50
C ALA A 97 24.66 -12.15 19.22
N GLU A 98 25.14 -11.89 18.00
CA GLU A 98 25.54 -10.55 17.53
C GLU A 98 24.35 -9.58 17.57
N PHE A 99 23.18 -10.00 17.10
CA PHE A 99 21.96 -9.19 17.18
C PHE A 99 21.55 -8.84 18.62
N LEU A 100 21.60 -9.81 19.56
CA LEU A 100 21.31 -9.56 20.98
C LEU A 100 22.30 -8.57 21.62
N LEU A 101 23.59 -8.63 21.24
CA LEU A 101 24.59 -7.65 21.67
C LEU A 101 24.26 -6.22 21.17
N TYR A 102 23.85 -6.05 19.92
CA TYR A 102 23.43 -4.74 19.42
C TYR A 102 22.21 -4.20 20.17
N ALA A 103 21.21 -5.04 20.43
CA ALA A 103 20.03 -4.65 21.22
C ALA A 103 20.39 -4.28 22.68
N ALA A 104 21.36 -4.98 23.29
CA ALA A 104 21.86 -4.66 24.62
C ALA A 104 22.60 -3.32 24.67
N LEU A 105 23.39 -3.00 23.64
CA LEU A 105 24.07 -1.70 23.48
C LEU A 105 23.07 -0.55 23.29
N ASP A 106 22.00 -0.76 22.51
CA ASP A 106 20.93 0.23 22.36
C ASP A 106 20.22 0.53 23.70
N ALA A 107 19.92 -0.51 24.49
CA ALA A 107 19.31 -0.35 25.82
C ALA A 107 20.25 0.37 26.82
N ASP A 108 21.55 0.09 26.72
CA ASP A 108 22.63 0.71 27.52
C ASP A 108 22.75 2.22 27.21
N GLU A 109 22.77 2.62 25.92
CA GLU A 109 22.71 4.03 25.50
C GLU A 109 21.44 4.75 25.98
N LEU A 110 20.30 4.05 25.99
CA LEU A 110 19.01 4.58 26.46
C LEU A 110 18.86 4.61 27.99
N GLN A 111 19.91 4.25 28.75
CA GLN A 111 19.93 4.14 30.20
C GLN A 111 18.95 3.10 30.80
N ASP A 112 18.41 2.18 29.98
CA ASP A 112 17.67 1.02 30.46
C ASP A 112 18.64 -0.07 30.94
N GLN A 113 19.23 0.18 32.12
CA GLN A 113 20.17 -0.74 32.75
C GLN A 113 19.57 -2.13 33.04
N ALA A 114 18.24 -2.23 33.20
CA ALA A 114 17.59 -3.52 33.46
C ALA A 114 17.48 -4.34 32.18
N GLY A 115 16.92 -3.75 31.11
CA GLY A 115 16.82 -4.40 29.80
C GLY A 115 18.19 -4.70 29.19
N ALA A 116 19.17 -3.82 29.34
CA ALA A 116 20.54 -4.05 28.88
C ALA A 116 21.17 -5.29 29.54
N ILE A 117 21.07 -5.43 30.88
CA ILE A 117 21.63 -6.59 31.60
C ILE A 117 20.93 -7.90 31.19
N GLU A 118 19.60 -7.89 30.98
CA GLU A 118 18.85 -9.05 30.48
C GLU A 118 19.36 -9.47 29.09
N LEU A 119 19.44 -8.53 28.14
CA LEU A 119 19.89 -8.79 26.77
C LEU A 119 21.36 -9.23 26.67
N TYR A 120 22.27 -8.63 27.46
CA TYR A 120 23.65 -9.13 27.56
C TYR A 120 23.70 -10.56 28.12
N THR A 121 22.83 -10.91 29.06
CA THR A 121 22.78 -12.26 29.66
C THR A 121 22.24 -13.29 28.65
N GLU A 122 21.18 -12.96 27.90
CA GLU A 122 20.68 -13.80 26.79
C GLU A 122 21.78 -14.03 25.73
N ALA A 123 22.53 -12.98 25.35
CA ALA A 123 23.63 -13.10 24.39
C ALA A 123 24.77 -14.02 24.89
N ILE A 124 25.16 -13.91 26.16
CA ILE A 124 26.18 -14.78 26.78
C ILE A 124 25.72 -16.23 26.77
N GLN A 125 24.48 -16.50 27.18
CA GLN A 125 23.94 -17.87 27.21
C GLN A 125 23.95 -18.49 25.81
N LEU A 126 23.43 -17.77 24.80
CA LEU A 126 23.40 -18.25 23.42
C LEU A 126 24.83 -18.51 22.89
N CYS A 127 25.80 -17.65 23.18
CA CYS A 127 27.20 -17.89 22.81
C CYS A 127 27.79 -19.14 23.46
N LEU A 128 27.54 -19.35 24.76
CA LEU A 128 28.08 -20.50 25.49
C LEU A 128 27.46 -21.83 25.02
N GLU A 129 26.15 -21.86 24.83
CA GLU A 129 25.44 -23.02 24.27
C GLU A 129 25.96 -23.38 22.88
N THR A 130 26.11 -22.40 22.00
CA THR A 130 26.60 -22.59 20.63
C THR A 130 28.05 -23.05 20.59
N ARG A 131 28.90 -22.46 21.44
CA ARG A 131 30.33 -22.80 21.56
C ARG A 131 30.54 -24.26 22.00
N ASN A 132 29.62 -24.79 22.81
CA ASN A 132 29.66 -26.18 23.28
C ASN A 132 29.12 -27.18 22.24
N ARG A 133 28.27 -26.74 21.29
CA ARG A 133 27.71 -27.58 20.22
C ARG A 133 28.61 -27.67 18.98
N THR A 134 29.27 -26.57 18.61
CA THR A 134 30.07 -26.52 17.37
C THR A 134 31.41 -27.26 17.48
N ALA A 135 31.90 -27.80 16.35
CA ALA A 135 33.25 -28.35 16.23
C ALA A 135 34.28 -27.31 15.72
N ASP A 136 33.85 -26.22 15.08
CA ASP A 136 34.76 -25.22 14.49
C ASP A 136 35.48 -24.40 15.57
N GLN A 137 36.80 -24.51 15.60
CA GLN A 137 37.67 -23.83 16.54
C GLN A 137 37.73 -22.30 16.30
N ALA A 138 37.59 -21.84 15.05
CA ALA A 138 37.54 -20.41 14.72
C ALA A 138 36.22 -19.79 15.17
N LEU A 139 35.10 -20.50 14.98
CA LEU A 139 33.79 -20.09 15.50
C LEU A 139 33.77 -20.08 17.03
N LYS A 140 34.37 -21.08 17.70
CA LYS A 140 34.54 -21.07 19.17
C LYS A 140 35.27 -19.83 19.68
N ALA A 141 36.32 -19.40 18.98
CA ALA A 141 37.06 -18.19 19.33
C ALA A 141 36.21 -16.91 19.17
N LYS A 142 35.40 -16.82 18.10
CA LYS A 142 34.45 -15.70 17.91
C LYS A 142 33.39 -15.66 19.02
N LEU A 143 32.74 -16.79 19.30
CA LEU A 143 31.70 -16.90 20.34
C LEU A 143 32.26 -16.59 21.74
N ALA A 144 33.47 -17.05 22.06
CA ALA A 144 34.13 -16.73 23.33
C ALA A 144 34.44 -15.22 23.46
N LYS A 145 34.92 -14.58 22.39
CA LYS A 145 35.20 -13.14 22.36
C LYS A 145 33.92 -12.29 22.51
N LEU A 146 32.81 -12.74 21.91
CA LEU A 146 31.51 -12.07 22.02
C LEU A 146 30.94 -12.21 23.44
N ALA A 147 30.93 -13.43 23.99
CA ALA A 147 30.50 -13.68 25.37
C ALA A 147 31.30 -12.87 26.40
N SER A 148 32.63 -12.76 26.24
CA SER A 148 33.47 -11.93 27.12
C SER A 148 33.03 -10.45 27.07
N ARG A 149 32.86 -9.88 25.87
CA ARG A 149 32.40 -8.48 25.70
C ARG A 149 31.06 -8.22 26.38
N CYS A 150 30.09 -9.13 26.23
CA CYS A 150 28.80 -9.02 26.89
C CYS A 150 28.93 -9.12 28.41
N LEU A 151 29.76 -10.03 28.92
CA LEU A 151 29.98 -10.23 30.36
C LEU A 151 30.64 -9.02 31.01
N ASP A 152 31.72 -8.50 30.40
CA ASP A 152 32.46 -7.34 30.90
C ASP A 152 31.53 -6.11 31.05
N ARG A 153 30.63 -5.91 30.08
CA ARG A 153 29.68 -4.78 30.09
C ARG A 153 28.51 -5.01 31.04
N ALA A 154 27.96 -6.22 31.12
CA ALA A 154 26.91 -6.57 32.07
C ALA A 154 27.38 -6.41 33.53
N GLU A 155 28.60 -6.85 33.86
CA GLU A 155 29.19 -6.68 35.20
C GLU A 155 29.49 -5.21 35.53
N HIS A 156 29.88 -4.40 34.55
CA HIS A 156 30.03 -2.95 34.72
C HIS A 156 28.69 -2.29 35.09
N LEU A 157 27.61 -2.61 34.37
CA LEU A 157 26.26 -2.08 34.65
C LEU A 157 25.73 -2.54 36.03
N LYS A 158 25.93 -3.80 36.41
CA LYS A 158 25.58 -4.29 37.77
C LYS A 158 26.30 -3.49 38.87
N LYS A 159 27.60 -3.24 38.71
CA LYS A 159 28.41 -2.49 39.70
C LYS A 159 27.93 -1.04 39.85
N GLN A 160 27.59 -0.37 38.76
CA GLN A 160 27.00 0.98 38.80
C GLN A 160 25.64 1.01 39.53
N ARG A 161 24.85 -0.06 39.41
CA ARG A 161 23.55 -0.19 40.09
C ARG A 161 23.68 -0.41 41.60
N SER A 162 24.79 -1.00 42.07
CA SER A 162 25.05 -1.23 43.50
C SER A 162 25.63 -0.04 44.27
N SER A 163 26.15 0.99 43.59
CA SER A 163 26.85 2.12 44.23
C SER A 163 25.98 3.35 44.51
N GLY A 164 24.65 3.25 44.46
CA GLY A 164 23.79 4.43 44.60
C GLY A 164 22.35 4.19 45.06
N ARG A 165 22.14 4.07 46.38
CA ARG A 165 21.05 4.70 47.19
C ARG A 165 20.78 3.98 48.52
N PRO A 166 20.60 4.73 49.62
CA PRO A 166 19.63 4.44 50.67
C PRO A 166 18.21 4.93 50.30
N SER A 167 17.20 4.49 51.05
CA SER A 167 15.81 4.36 50.60
C SER A 167 14.81 5.46 50.98
N LEU A 168 13.98 5.88 50.00
CA LEU A 168 12.53 6.22 50.08
C LEU A 168 12.03 7.37 51.01
N PRO A 169 10.80 7.91 50.83
CA PRO A 169 9.89 7.93 49.67
C PRO A 169 9.34 9.36 49.28
N LEU A 170 8.61 9.45 48.16
CA LEU A 170 7.57 10.45 47.79
C LEU A 170 7.84 11.98 47.94
N ASP A 171 7.79 12.75 46.84
CA ASP A 171 6.69 13.71 46.51
C ASP A 171 6.99 14.52 45.21
N PHE A 172 5.98 15.18 44.64
CA PHE A 172 6.08 16.13 43.51
C PHE A 172 6.44 17.55 43.98
N SER A 173 7.31 18.27 43.24
CA SER A 173 6.97 19.60 42.66
C SER A 173 8.14 20.29 41.94
N LEU A 174 7.80 21.10 40.94
CA LEU A 174 8.66 22.07 40.29
C LEU A 174 8.82 23.32 41.15
N ASN A 175 10.05 23.84 41.32
CA ASN A 175 10.33 25.29 41.34
C ASN A 175 11.84 25.61 41.35
N ASN A 176 12.15 26.85 40.96
CA ASN A 176 13.44 27.56 41.06
C ASN A 176 14.55 27.25 40.02
N LEU A 177 14.53 28.05 38.94
CA LEU A 177 15.70 28.46 38.15
C LEU A 177 16.50 29.55 38.90
N PRO A 178 17.80 29.71 38.58
CA PRO A 178 18.36 31.06 38.38
C PRO A 178 19.28 31.19 37.14
N SER A 179 19.96 32.33 37.01
CA SER A 179 20.04 33.11 35.74
C SER A 179 21.41 33.23 35.03
N VAL A 180 21.39 33.93 33.88
CA VAL A 180 22.44 34.16 32.86
C VAL A 180 23.28 35.44 33.12
N PRO A 181 24.51 35.56 32.58
CA PRO A 181 24.94 36.77 31.82
C PRO A 181 25.67 36.45 30.47
N SER A 182 25.37 37.07 29.31
CA SER A 182 25.86 38.36 28.70
C SER A 182 27.37 38.44 28.36
N ASN A 183 27.89 39.10 27.29
CA ASN A 183 27.38 40.16 26.38
C ASN A 183 28.18 40.28 25.03
N ASP A 184 27.64 41.02 24.04
CA ASP A 184 28.31 41.93 23.03
C ASP A 184 29.32 41.42 21.95
N LEU A 185 29.52 42.02 20.74
CA LEU A 185 28.91 43.13 19.95
C LEU A 185 29.33 43.12 18.44
N ASP A 186 28.44 43.53 17.52
CA ASP A 186 28.61 44.26 16.21
C ASP A 186 29.68 43.87 15.11
N THR A 187 29.66 44.32 13.83
CA THR A 187 28.83 45.25 13.00
C THR A 187 28.79 44.84 11.49
N GLY A 188 27.71 45.17 10.76
CA GLY A 188 27.78 45.99 9.51
C GLY A 188 27.95 45.45 8.06
N SER A 189 26.81 45.32 7.33
CA SER A 189 26.58 45.83 5.93
C SER A 189 27.16 45.09 4.69
N LYS A 190 26.64 45.15 3.44
CA LYS A 190 25.35 45.61 2.83
C LYS A 190 25.21 45.10 1.36
N SER A 191 23.97 44.82 0.88
CA SER A 191 23.45 44.93 -0.52
C SER A 191 24.01 44.07 -1.70
N VAL A 192 23.32 43.77 -2.82
CA VAL A 192 21.88 43.73 -3.25
C VAL A 192 21.75 42.93 -4.59
N ASN A 193 20.77 41.99 -4.68
CA ASN A 193 19.95 41.53 -5.84
C ASN A 193 20.63 41.12 -7.21
N PRO A 194 19.87 40.79 -8.30
CA PRO A 194 19.40 39.40 -8.52
C PRO A 194 19.44 38.87 -9.98
N SER A 195 19.73 37.58 -10.22
CA SER A 195 19.24 36.91 -11.45
C SER A 195 19.14 35.37 -11.39
N ASP A 196 18.31 34.87 -12.30
CA ASP A 196 18.31 33.54 -12.93
C ASP A 196 17.74 32.30 -12.21
N MET A 197 16.49 32.03 -12.60
CA MET A 197 15.87 30.70 -12.54
C MET A 197 16.62 29.71 -13.46
N ARG A 198 16.94 28.51 -12.95
CA ARG A 198 16.80 27.20 -13.63
C ARG A 198 17.47 26.10 -12.80
N ARG A 199 16.77 24.98 -12.56
CA ARG A 199 17.40 23.65 -12.54
C ARG A 199 16.41 22.51 -12.75
N SER A 200 16.75 21.68 -13.72
CA SER A 200 16.21 20.34 -13.97
C SER A 200 16.85 19.30 -13.03
N LEU A 201 16.24 18.12 -12.95
CA LEU A 201 16.84 16.96 -12.28
C LEU A 201 17.95 16.34 -13.16
N PRO A 202 19.08 15.91 -12.58
CA PRO A 202 20.17 15.25 -13.31
C PRO A 202 19.99 13.73 -13.42
N ALA A 203 20.77 13.10 -14.30
CA ALA A 203 20.81 11.66 -14.50
C ALA A 203 22.23 11.08 -14.31
N ASN A 204 22.26 9.83 -13.87
CA ASN A 204 23.34 8.83 -13.95
C ASN A 204 24.60 8.94 -13.06
N VAL A 205 25.22 7.76 -12.93
CA VAL A 205 26.24 7.32 -11.98
C VAL A 205 27.63 7.29 -12.65
N GLY A 206 28.68 7.60 -11.90
CA GLY A 206 30.08 7.42 -12.33
C GLY A 206 31.06 7.57 -11.17
N GLN A 207 32.13 6.77 -11.16
CA GLN A 207 33.16 6.74 -10.09
C GLN A 207 34.17 7.89 -10.23
N GLY A 208 34.80 8.30 -9.11
CA GLY A 208 35.99 9.17 -9.13
C GLY A 208 36.36 9.72 -7.74
N ASN A 209 37.55 9.40 -7.23
CA ASN A 209 38.06 9.89 -5.95
C ASN A 209 38.51 11.36 -6.04
N ALA A 210 38.16 12.16 -5.03
CA ALA A 210 38.95 13.32 -4.59
C ALA A 210 38.65 13.68 -3.12
N HIS A 211 39.70 13.78 -2.30
CA HIS A 211 39.60 14.28 -0.91
C HIS A 211 39.42 15.80 -0.88
N ILE A 212 38.48 16.32 -0.09
CA ILE A 212 38.61 17.63 0.57
C ILE A 212 38.09 17.50 2.02
N ASN A 213 38.85 18.07 2.96
CA ASN A 213 38.59 18.05 4.40
C ASN A 213 37.54 19.09 4.85
N THR A 214 36.99 18.84 6.05
CA THR A 214 36.49 19.79 7.07
C THR A 214 36.58 21.30 6.75
N SER A 215 35.56 22.12 6.99
CA SER A 215 34.98 22.33 8.33
C SER A 215 33.58 22.99 8.33
N LEU A 216 32.88 22.88 9.48
CA LEU A 216 31.67 23.65 9.81
C LEU A 216 31.98 25.15 10.03
N PRO A 217 30.98 26.04 9.89
CA PRO A 217 30.29 26.51 11.10
C PRO A 217 28.76 26.57 11.01
N THR A 218 28.13 25.92 11.98
CA THR A 218 26.95 26.39 12.74
C THR A 218 27.24 27.78 13.38
N SER A 219 26.31 28.70 13.69
CA SER A 219 24.83 28.65 13.78
C SER A 219 24.22 30.00 14.24
N PHE A 220 22.87 30.09 14.15
CA PHE A 220 21.91 30.91 14.93
C PHE A 220 21.54 32.31 14.35
N SER A 221 20.30 32.81 14.39
CA SER A 221 18.96 32.30 14.79
C SER A 221 17.87 33.13 14.05
N THR A 222 16.53 32.97 14.12
CA THR A 222 15.59 32.19 14.96
C THR A 222 14.33 31.80 14.14
N THR A 223 13.33 31.16 14.76
CA THR A 223 11.94 30.98 14.27
C THR A 223 11.75 30.40 12.86
N ALA A 224 12.45 29.31 12.55
CA ALA A 224 11.99 28.34 11.56
C ALA A 224 11.79 26.98 12.24
N LYS A 225 10.54 26.64 12.59
CA LYS A 225 10.21 25.25 12.92
C LYS A 225 10.49 24.41 11.67
N ILE A 226 11.34 23.40 11.82
CA ILE A 226 11.70 22.47 10.75
C ILE A 226 10.42 21.87 10.17
N ASN A 227 10.16 22.12 8.89
CA ASN A 227 8.97 21.63 8.19
C ASN A 227 9.06 20.12 7.96
N GLY A 228 8.72 19.34 8.99
CA GLY A 228 8.21 17.98 8.79
C GLY A 228 6.92 18.01 7.94
N PRO A 229 6.47 16.87 7.40
CA PRO A 229 5.23 16.80 6.62
C PRO A 229 4.07 17.37 7.45
N SER A 230 3.35 18.34 6.88
CA SER A 230 2.26 19.05 7.56
C SER A 230 1.16 18.05 7.94
N LYS A 231 1.13 17.68 9.23
CA LYS A 231 0.05 16.85 9.78
C LYS A 231 -1.28 17.58 9.59
N LEU A 232 -2.28 16.87 9.09
CA LEU A 232 -3.64 17.39 8.95
C LEU A 232 -4.17 17.81 10.32
N VAL A 233 -4.81 18.98 10.38
CA VAL A 233 -5.48 19.47 11.58
C VAL A 233 -6.77 18.67 11.78
N VAL A 234 -6.92 18.04 12.96
CA VAL A 234 -8.15 17.34 13.32
C VAL A 234 -9.21 18.38 13.66
N SER A 235 -10.38 18.33 13.01
CA SER A 235 -11.44 19.33 13.16
C SER A 235 -12.56 18.97 14.16
N GLY A 236 -12.42 17.85 14.87
CA GLY A 236 -13.37 17.39 15.88
C GLY A 236 -12.63 16.84 17.10
N SER A 237 -13.20 15.83 17.76
CA SER A 237 -12.56 15.19 18.91
C SER A 237 -11.26 14.47 18.52
N ASP A 238 -10.21 14.64 19.33
CA ASP A 238 -8.98 13.82 19.25
C ASP A 238 -9.14 12.43 19.91
N SER A 239 -10.28 12.17 20.56
CA SER A 239 -10.59 10.91 21.24
C SER A 239 -11.90 10.29 20.74
N TYR A 240 -11.95 8.96 20.73
CA TYR A 240 -13.13 8.19 20.33
C TYR A 240 -14.20 8.18 21.43
N THR A 241 -15.47 8.27 21.00
CA THR A 241 -16.64 8.01 21.85
C THR A 241 -16.75 6.52 22.22
N LYS A 242 -17.57 6.19 23.23
CA LYS A 242 -17.79 4.79 23.65
C LYS A 242 -18.37 3.94 22.51
N GLU A 243 -19.26 4.54 21.73
CA GLU A 243 -19.90 3.97 20.55
C GLU A 243 -18.88 3.68 19.44
N GLU A 244 -17.94 4.58 19.22
CA GLU A 244 -16.85 4.39 18.24
C GLU A 244 -15.86 3.31 18.65
N ILE A 245 -15.49 3.26 19.94
CA ILE A 245 -14.66 2.20 20.50
C ILE A 245 -15.35 0.85 20.31
N GLU A 246 -16.65 0.75 20.58
CA GLU A 246 -17.42 -0.49 20.40
C GLU A 246 -17.49 -0.92 18.94
N VAL A 247 -17.71 0.01 18.01
CA VAL A 247 -17.66 -0.26 16.56
C VAL A 247 -16.28 -0.78 16.15
N LEU A 248 -15.21 -0.08 16.52
CA LEU A 248 -13.83 -0.44 16.14
C LEU A 248 -13.34 -1.76 16.76
N ARG A 249 -13.84 -2.09 17.96
CA ARG A 249 -13.63 -3.35 18.68
C ARG A 249 -14.43 -4.50 18.05
N LYS A 250 -15.65 -4.25 17.58
CA LYS A 250 -16.44 -5.28 16.88
C LYS A 250 -15.84 -5.59 15.50
N THR A 251 -15.38 -4.56 14.78
CA THR A 251 -14.78 -4.69 13.44
C THR A 251 -13.25 -4.84 13.44
N SER A 252 -12.63 -5.08 14.61
CA SER A 252 -11.28 -5.65 14.66
C SER A 252 -11.27 -7.14 14.38
N LYS A 253 -12.40 -7.84 14.56
CA LYS A 253 -12.50 -9.26 14.24
C LYS A 253 -12.85 -9.43 12.76
N ILE A 254 -11.85 -9.80 11.97
CA ILE A 254 -11.97 -10.00 10.51
C ILE A 254 -11.54 -11.43 10.20
N ASN A 255 -12.37 -12.19 9.49
CA ASN A 255 -12.12 -13.61 9.21
C ASN A 255 -11.79 -14.44 10.48
N GLY A 256 -12.46 -14.11 11.59
CA GLY A 256 -12.26 -14.75 12.91
C GLY A 256 -11.00 -14.31 13.68
N ARG A 257 -10.10 -13.53 13.06
CA ARG A 257 -8.82 -13.06 13.63
C ARG A 257 -8.92 -11.61 14.11
N ASP A 258 -8.15 -11.26 15.14
CA ASP A 258 -8.19 -9.92 15.75
C ASP A 258 -7.09 -8.99 15.21
N TYR A 259 -7.51 -7.88 14.60
CA TYR A 259 -6.67 -6.78 14.11
C TYR A 259 -7.04 -5.48 14.84
N VAL A 260 -6.44 -5.28 16.01
CA VAL A 260 -6.68 -4.06 16.81
C VAL A 260 -6.10 -2.81 16.13
N PRO A 261 -6.62 -1.60 16.42
CA PRO A 261 -6.01 -0.35 15.98
C PRO A 261 -4.53 -0.27 16.36
N PHE A 262 -3.68 0.23 15.47
CA PHE A 262 -2.25 0.39 15.73
C PHE A 262 -2.02 1.62 16.63
N MET A 263 -1.39 1.41 17.78
CA MET A 263 -1.15 2.44 18.80
C MET A 263 0.32 2.82 18.90
N ALA A 264 0.61 4.00 19.48
CA ALA A 264 1.99 4.46 19.68
C ALA A 264 2.84 3.51 20.56
N VAL A 265 2.19 2.74 21.45
CA VAL A 265 2.85 1.72 22.29
C VAL A 265 3.33 0.51 21.48
N ASP A 266 2.68 0.19 20.34
CA ASP A 266 3.04 -0.97 19.51
C ASP A 266 4.44 -0.83 18.91
N VAL A 267 4.94 0.40 18.74
CA VAL A 267 6.32 0.66 18.29
C VAL A 267 7.36 0.10 19.28
N LYS A 268 6.97 -0.13 20.54
CA LYS A 268 7.81 -0.72 21.60
C LYS A 268 7.55 -2.22 21.83
N GLU A 269 6.79 -2.90 20.98
CA GLU A 269 6.48 -4.33 21.16
C GLU A 269 7.75 -5.20 21.05
N LYS A 270 7.93 -6.21 21.92
CA LYS A 270 9.10 -7.12 21.86
C LYS A 270 9.11 -7.87 20.51
N MET A 271 10.21 -7.73 19.78
CA MET A 271 10.43 -8.31 18.45
C MET A 271 11.48 -9.42 18.45
N ALA A 272 12.39 -9.42 19.42
CA ALA A 272 13.48 -10.38 19.57
C ALA A 272 13.09 -11.53 20.50
N PHE A 273 13.40 -12.78 20.12
CA PHE A 273 13.06 -13.97 20.89
C PHE A 273 14.14 -15.08 20.80
N PRO A 274 14.43 -15.80 21.91
CA PRO A 274 15.33 -16.95 21.91
C PRO A 274 14.91 -18.11 21.00
N THR A 275 13.63 -18.16 20.60
CA THR A 275 13.10 -19.09 19.59
C THR A 275 12.37 -18.31 18.50
N PRO A 276 12.52 -18.65 17.20
CA PRO A 276 11.79 -18.00 16.13
C PRO A 276 10.27 -17.99 16.34
N PHE A 277 9.67 -16.81 16.20
CA PHE A 277 8.25 -16.54 16.42
C PHE A 277 7.38 -17.36 15.46
N ASN A 278 6.26 -17.87 15.99
CA ASN A 278 5.22 -18.55 15.23
C ASN A 278 3.93 -17.75 15.35
N ASP A 279 3.23 -17.58 14.24
CA ASP A 279 1.95 -16.87 14.23
C ASP A 279 0.90 -17.69 15.00
N LYS A 280 0.25 -17.07 15.99
CA LYS A 280 -0.83 -17.68 16.78
C LYS A 280 -2.01 -18.14 15.92
N ASP A 281 -2.21 -17.51 14.76
CA ASP A 281 -3.31 -17.79 13.85
C ASP A 281 -2.96 -18.90 12.82
N GLY A 282 -1.78 -19.53 12.99
CA GLY A 282 -1.29 -20.62 12.16
C GLY A 282 -0.78 -20.19 10.79
N LYS A 283 -0.54 -21.19 9.92
CA LYS A 283 -0.16 -20.97 8.52
C LYS A 283 -1.40 -20.60 7.70
N LEU A 284 -1.22 -19.71 6.71
CA LEU A 284 -2.33 -19.24 5.89
C LEU A 284 -2.81 -20.35 4.93
N ALA A 285 -4.12 -20.42 4.71
CA ALA A 285 -4.68 -21.28 3.67
C ALA A 285 -4.13 -20.85 2.29
N LEU A 286 -3.66 -21.83 1.52
CA LEU A 286 -3.08 -21.63 0.19
C LEU A 286 -4.16 -21.62 -0.89
N ALA A 287 -3.94 -20.87 -1.96
CA ALA A 287 -4.77 -20.92 -3.16
C ALA A 287 -4.66 -22.30 -3.85
N PRO A 288 -5.70 -22.78 -4.56
CA PRO A 288 -5.63 -24.01 -5.35
C PRO A 288 -4.45 -24.06 -6.32
N LYS A 289 -4.07 -22.90 -6.91
CA LYS A 289 -2.90 -22.77 -7.79
C LYS A 289 -1.56 -22.97 -7.07
N GLN A 290 -1.47 -22.66 -5.78
CA GLN A 290 -0.25 -22.86 -4.98
C GLN A 290 -0.07 -24.33 -4.58
N LEU A 291 -1.16 -25.03 -4.26
CA LEU A 291 -1.13 -26.41 -3.77
C LEU A 291 -0.43 -27.39 -4.74
N SER A 292 -0.51 -27.17 -6.06
CA SER A 292 0.13 -28.04 -7.06
C SER A 292 1.67 -27.95 -7.09
N ALA A 293 2.24 -26.81 -6.68
CA ALA A 293 3.68 -26.58 -6.66
C ALA A 293 4.30 -26.70 -5.24
N PHE A 294 3.46 -26.65 -4.21
CA PHE A 294 3.83 -26.55 -2.80
C PHE A 294 4.60 -27.77 -2.28
N LYS A 295 5.76 -27.52 -1.67
CA LYS A 295 6.57 -28.51 -0.95
C LYS A 295 6.45 -28.38 0.57
N GLY A 296 6.34 -27.15 1.06
CA GLY A 296 6.36 -26.87 2.50
C GLY A 296 6.41 -25.38 2.80
N TRP A 297 6.46 -25.05 4.09
CA TRP A 297 6.72 -23.70 4.58
C TRP A 297 8.17 -23.62 5.03
N ALA A 298 8.87 -22.54 4.65
CA ALA A 298 10.25 -22.27 5.04
C ALA A 298 10.41 -20.80 5.44
N ARG A 299 11.33 -20.50 6.36
CA ARG A 299 11.71 -19.12 6.71
C ARG A 299 12.73 -18.57 5.70
N PRO A 300 12.91 -17.23 5.60
CA PRO A 300 13.92 -16.60 4.75
C PRO A 300 15.33 -17.19 4.93
N SER A 301 15.74 -17.49 6.17
CA SER A 301 17.05 -18.08 6.50
C SER A 301 17.27 -19.50 5.99
N GLU A 302 16.21 -20.21 5.58
CA GLU A 302 16.27 -21.58 5.03
C GLU A 302 16.37 -21.59 3.49
N ILE A 303 16.05 -20.46 2.84
CA ILE A 303 15.95 -20.33 1.37
C ILE A 303 16.83 -19.23 0.77
N CYS A 304 17.45 -18.41 1.62
CA CYS A 304 18.32 -17.31 1.24
C CYS A 304 19.55 -17.27 2.15
N ALA A 305 20.74 -17.05 1.56
CA ALA A 305 22.01 -16.99 2.30
C ALA A 305 22.17 -15.69 3.14
N GLU A 306 21.60 -14.58 2.68
CA GLU A 306 21.62 -13.28 3.35
C GLU A 306 20.24 -12.61 3.28
N PRO A 307 19.26 -13.06 4.08
CA PRO A 307 17.92 -12.48 4.08
C PRO A 307 17.96 -11.03 4.61
N ARG A 308 17.32 -10.12 3.87
CA ARG A 308 17.21 -8.69 4.17
C ARG A 308 15.75 -8.26 4.00
N MET A 309 15.33 -7.18 4.64
CA MET A 309 14.00 -6.63 4.36
C MET A 309 13.95 -6.09 2.93
N TYR A 310 14.86 -5.17 2.61
CA TYR A 310 15.13 -4.65 1.27
C TYR A 310 16.59 -4.22 1.21
N ASP A 311 17.14 -4.13 0.00
CA ASP A 311 18.39 -3.42 -0.28
C ASP A 311 18.07 -2.07 -0.95
N ASN A 312 17.14 -2.08 -1.91
CA ASN A 312 16.62 -0.86 -2.53
C ASN A 312 15.13 -1.03 -2.88
N ILE A 313 14.28 -0.16 -2.36
CA ILE A 313 12.85 -0.14 -2.70
C ILE A 313 12.69 0.25 -4.17
N ASP A 314 12.44 -0.76 -5.01
CA ASP A 314 12.34 -0.61 -6.45
C ASP A 314 11.09 -1.26 -7.04
N ALA A 315 10.39 -0.51 -7.88
CA ALA A 315 9.15 -0.96 -8.52
C ALA A 315 9.38 -2.00 -9.63
N PHE A 316 10.58 -2.07 -10.20
CA PHE A 316 10.89 -2.98 -11.31
C PHE A 316 11.27 -4.37 -10.82
N SER A 317 11.84 -4.49 -9.61
CA SER A 317 12.19 -5.77 -8.98
C SER A 317 10.98 -6.65 -8.66
N ILE A 318 9.82 -6.05 -8.37
CA ILE A 318 8.61 -6.75 -7.95
C ILE A 318 8.05 -7.62 -9.07
N ARG A 319 7.77 -8.89 -8.74
CA ARG A 319 7.11 -9.87 -9.61
C ARG A 319 5.96 -10.54 -8.87
N GLN A 320 4.80 -10.58 -9.51
CA GLN A 320 3.70 -11.44 -9.09
C GLN A 320 4.04 -12.91 -9.39
N SER A 321 3.71 -13.79 -8.44
CA SER A 321 3.84 -15.25 -8.60
C SER A 321 2.49 -15.86 -8.99
N ILE A 322 2.23 -17.12 -8.63
CA ILE A 322 1.01 -17.89 -8.97
C ILE A 322 -0.27 -17.45 -8.23
N ILE A 323 -0.23 -16.34 -7.48
CA ILE A 323 -1.35 -15.74 -6.76
C ILE A 323 -2.19 -14.85 -7.69
N SER A 324 -3.49 -14.74 -7.44
CA SER A 324 -4.48 -14.01 -8.25
C SER A 324 -4.44 -12.48 -8.12
N ASP A 325 -4.04 -11.95 -6.97
CA ASP A 325 -4.21 -10.53 -6.63
C ASP A 325 -3.21 -9.58 -7.31
N CYS A 326 -3.45 -9.31 -8.59
CA CYS A 326 -2.65 -8.38 -9.39
C CYS A 326 -2.74 -6.93 -8.93
N SER A 327 -3.87 -6.50 -8.36
CA SER A 327 -4.08 -5.12 -7.95
C SER A 327 -3.26 -4.77 -6.72
N PHE A 328 -3.09 -5.71 -5.78
CA PHE A 328 -2.16 -5.52 -4.66
C PHE A 328 -0.70 -5.40 -5.12
N VAL A 329 -0.24 -6.26 -6.03
CA VAL A 329 1.15 -6.20 -6.53
C VAL A 329 1.41 -4.93 -7.35
N ALA A 330 0.45 -4.49 -8.17
CA ALA A 330 0.51 -3.19 -8.85
C ALA A 330 0.61 -2.02 -7.85
N SER A 331 -0.16 -2.10 -6.75
CA SER A 331 -0.18 -1.10 -5.68
C SER A 331 1.15 -1.01 -4.93
N LEU A 332 1.81 -2.15 -4.66
CA LEU A 332 3.18 -2.17 -4.13
C LEU A 332 4.18 -1.51 -5.09
N ALA A 333 4.09 -1.78 -6.40
CA ALA A 333 5.00 -1.21 -7.38
C ALA A 333 4.91 0.32 -7.46
N ILE A 334 3.70 0.89 -7.49
CA ILE A 334 3.51 2.34 -7.51
C ILE A 334 3.99 2.97 -6.20
N SER A 335 3.71 2.31 -5.07
CA SER A 335 4.14 2.76 -3.75
C SER A 335 5.67 2.80 -3.63
N ALA A 336 6.35 1.76 -4.10
CA ALA A 336 7.82 1.70 -4.17
C ALA A 336 8.40 2.80 -5.08
N LEU A 337 7.80 3.00 -6.26
CA LEU A 337 8.21 4.07 -7.17
C LEU A 337 8.05 5.46 -6.54
N TYR A 338 6.97 5.69 -5.78
CA TYR A 338 6.73 6.93 -5.07
C TYR A 338 7.84 7.25 -4.07
N GLU A 339 8.22 6.28 -3.21
CA GLU A 339 9.33 6.47 -2.28
C GLU A 339 10.63 6.81 -3.01
N LYS A 340 10.95 6.03 -4.04
CA LYS A 340 12.17 6.19 -4.83
C LYS A 340 12.25 7.56 -5.50
N ARG A 341 11.13 8.06 -6.05
CA ARG A 341 11.01 9.33 -6.79
C ARG A 341 10.97 10.56 -5.87
N PHE A 342 10.20 10.50 -4.78
CA PHE A 342 9.93 11.67 -3.94
C PHE A 342 10.68 11.68 -2.60
N LYS A 343 11.43 10.62 -2.28
CA LYS A 343 12.18 10.43 -1.02
C LYS A 343 11.30 10.59 0.23
N LYS A 344 10.07 10.07 0.14
CA LYS A 344 9.07 10.08 1.22
C LYS A 344 8.65 8.64 1.50
N LYS A 345 8.89 8.16 2.72
CA LYS A 345 8.50 6.83 3.17
C LYS A 345 6.98 6.65 3.11
N LEU A 346 6.53 5.48 2.67
CA LEU A 346 5.14 5.11 2.43
C LEU A 346 4.93 3.65 2.85
N ILE A 347 5.34 2.67 2.03
CA ILE A 347 5.34 1.23 2.34
C ILE A 347 6.45 0.82 3.32
N THR A 348 7.62 1.46 3.32
CA THR A 348 8.67 1.20 4.31
C THR A 348 8.20 1.55 5.72
N SER A 349 7.47 2.67 5.84
CA SER A 349 6.96 3.21 7.11
C SER A 349 5.88 2.37 7.80
N ILE A 350 5.34 1.34 7.12
CA ILE A 350 4.29 0.46 7.66
C ILE A 350 4.81 -0.90 8.14
N ILE A 351 6.07 -1.26 7.86
CA ILE A 351 6.66 -2.53 8.28
C ILE A 351 7.51 -2.32 9.55
N TYR A 352 7.39 -3.24 10.52
CA TYR A 352 8.16 -3.25 11.77
C TYR A 352 8.74 -4.65 12.04
N PRO A 353 9.91 -4.79 12.69
CA PRO A 353 10.71 -3.75 13.36
C PRO A 353 11.36 -2.72 12.41
N GLN A 354 11.71 -1.55 12.98
CA GLN A 354 12.40 -0.45 12.29
C GLN A 354 13.65 -0.04 13.08
N ASN A 355 14.66 0.50 12.40
CA ASN A 355 15.82 1.14 13.03
C ASN A 355 15.50 2.56 13.54
N ARG A 356 16.50 3.29 14.06
CA ARG A 356 16.38 4.66 14.59
C ARG A 356 15.89 5.65 13.52
N GLU A 357 16.21 5.39 12.26
CA GLU A 357 15.82 6.19 11.09
C GLU A 357 14.38 5.90 10.60
N GLY A 358 13.72 4.87 11.16
CA GLY A 358 12.38 4.42 10.76
C GLY A 358 12.37 3.61 9.46
N ASP A 359 13.47 2.94 9.11
CA ASP A 359 13.59 1.99 8.01
C ASP A 359 13.40 0.55 8.53
N PRO A 360 12.61 -0.30 7.83
CA PRO A 360 12.33 -1.64 8.32
C PRO A 360 13.54 -2.57 8.22
N ILE A 361 13.84 -3.28 9.31
CA ILE A 361 15.01 -4.16 9.44
C ILE A 361 14.64 -5.63 9.41
N TYR A 362 15.56 -6.48 8.94
CA TYR A 362 15.38 -7.93 9.00
C TYR A 362 15.40 -8.38 10.46
N ASN A 363 14.45 -9.24 10.83
CA ASN A 363 14.34 -9.83 12.16
C ASN A 363 14.62 -11.35 12.09
N PRO A 364 15.79 -11.83 12.55
CA PRO A 364 16.09 -13.26 12.66
C PRO A 364 15.15 -14.04 13.58
N SER A 365 14.39 -13.35 14.45
CA SER A 365 13.34 -13.97 15.26
C SER A 365 12.05 -14.20 14.47
N GLY A 366 11.98 -13.80 13.20
CA GLY A 366 10.86 -14.09 12.30
C GLY A 366 9.51 -13.49 12.69
N LYS A 367 9.48 -12.46 13.55
CA LYS A 367 8.27 -11.70 13.90
C LYS A 367 8.25 -10.36 13.17
N TYR A 368 7.13 -10.05 12.52
CA TYR A 368 6.89 -8.75 11.92
C TYR A 368 5.52 -8.20 12.30
N MET A 369 5.41 -6.87 12.29
CA MET A 369 4.11 -6.19 12.33
C MET A 369 3.97 -5.30 11.11
N VAL A 370 2.82 -5.36 10.46
CA VAL A 370 2.46 -4.48 9.35
C VAL A 370 1.27 -3.62 9.75
N LYS A 371 1.38 -2.32 9.51
CA LYS A 371 0.37 -1.31 9.83
C LYS A 371 -0.49 -1.01 8.61
N LEU A 372 -1.60 -1.74 8.47
CA LEU A 372 -2.53 -1.60 7.35
C LEU A 372 -3.76 -0.78 7.73
N ASN A 373 -4.19 0.15 6.88
CA ASN A 373 -5.36 0.98 7.12
C ASN A 373 -6.64 0.26 6.67
N ILE A 374 -7.29 -0.43 7.61
CA ILE A 374 -8.43 -1.32 7.38
C ILE A 374 -9.60 -0.86 8.26
N ASN A 375 -10.81 -0.83 7.70
CA ASN A 375 -12.02 -0.36 8.40
C ASN A 375 -11.87 1.09 8.92
N GLY A 376 -11.19 1.94 8.13
CA GLY A 376 -11.04 3.40 8.34
C GLY A 376 -10.03 3.84 9.40
N VAL A 377 -9.27 2.90 9.98
CA VAL A 377 -8.17 3.16 10.94
C VAL A 377 -6.93 2.32 10.60
N PRO A 378 -5.71 2.77 10.94
CA PRO A 378 -4.53 1.91 10.95
C PRO A 378 -4.72 0.76 11.95
N ARG A 379 -4.48 -0.48 11.52
CA ARG A 379 -4.58 -1.71 12.34
C ARG A 379 -3.25 -2.45 12.36
N LYS A 380 -2.96 -3.09 13.49
CA LYS A 380 -1.77 -3.92 13.71
C LYS A 380 -2.02 -5.33 13.15
N VAL A 381 -1.23 -5.71 12.16
CA VAL A 381 -1.22 -7.07 11.58
C VAL A 381 0.10 -7.74 11.92
N VAL A 382 0.08 -8.62 12.93
CA VAL A 382 1.25 -9.43 13.31
C VAL A 382 1.33 -10.67 12.42
N ILE A 383 2.52 -10.99 11.91
CA ILE A 383 2.81 -12.21 11.14
C ILE A 383 4.11 -12.88 11.61
N ASP A 384 4.21 -14.19 11.42
CA ASP A 384 5.52 -14.86 11.31
C ASP A 384 6.10 -14.71 9.88
N ASP A 385 7.34 -15.14 9.65
CA ASP A 385 8.05 -14.99 8.37
C ASP A 385 8.04 -16.24 7.48
N PHE A 386 7.35 -17.32 7.86
CA PHE A 386 7.24 -18.51 7.02
C PHE A 386 6.56 -18.21 5.68
N LEU A 387 7.20 -18.57 4.58
CA LEU A 387 6.66 -18.45 3.23
C LEU A 387 6.40 -19.84 2.63
N PRO A 388 5.35 -20.00 1.80
CA PRO A 388 5.13 -21.24 1.07
C PRO A 388 6.15 -21.36 -0.06
N VAL A 389 6.80 -22.52 -0.16
CA VAL A 389 7.88 -22.75 -1.13
C VAL A 389 7.58 -23.92 -2.07
N SER A 390 8.10 -23.80 -3.29
CA SER A 390 7.96 -24.78 -4.35
C SER A 390 8.86 -26.00 -4.12
N ARG A 391 8.59 -27.09 -4.85
CA ARG A 391 9.51 -28.24 -4.90
C ARG A 391 10.92 -27.91 -5.42
N TYR A 392 11.10 -26.76 -6.09
CA TYR A 392 12.36 -26.26 -6.61
C TYR A 392 13.00 -25.17 -5.72
N GLY A 393 12.38 -24.82 -4.60
CA GLY A 393 12.87 -23.79 -3.65
C GLY A 393 12.38 -22.36 -3.94
N ASP A 394 11.54 -22.16 -4.95
CA ASP A 394 10.99 -20.83 -5.26
C ASP A 394 9.86 -20.44 -4.30
N ILE A 395 9.77 -19.15 -3.98
CA ILE A 395 8.68 -18.60 -3.16
C ILE A 395 7.37 -18.60 -3.96
N LEU A 396 6.29 -19.13 -3.37
CA LEU A 396 4.95 -19.17 -3.98
C LEU A 396 4.09 -17.94 -3.66
N CYS A 397 4.71 -16.92 -3.04
CA CYS A 397 4.23 -15.55 -2.87
C CYS A 397 4.76 -14.64 -3.99
N SER A 398 4.20 -13.44 -4.14
CA SER A 398 4.85 -12.38 -4.92
C SER A 398 6.17 -11.97 -4.26
N TYR A 399 7.19 -11.68 -5.06
CA TYR A 399 8.58 -11.62 -4.61
C TYR A 399 9.38 -10.53 -5.34
N SER A 400 10.55 -10.19 -4.81
CA SER A 400 11.55 -9.34 -5.49
C SER A 400 12.46 -10.20 -6.37
N HIS A 401 12.86 -9.69 -7.53
CA HIS A 401 13.89 -10.33 -8.36
C HIS A 401 15.23 -10.48 -7.62
N ASN A 402 15.49 -9.61 -6.64
CA ASN A 402 16.54 -9.85 -5.65
C ASN A 402 16.02 -10.88 -4.63
N LYS A 403 16.50 -12.13 -4.74
CA LYS A 403 16.11 -13.25 -3.86
C LYS A 403 16.39 -13.02 -2.36
N ASN A 404 17.20 -12.02 -2.03
CA ASN A 404 17.53 -11.67 -0.66
C ASN A 404 16.50 -10.73 -0.01
N GLU A 405 15.58 -10.13 -0.77
CA GLU A 405 14.59 -9.18 -0.24
C GLU A 405 13.26 -9.84 0.13
N MET A 406 12.80 -9.60 1.36
CA MET A 406 11.59 -10.22 1.91
C MET A 406 10.37 -9.30 1.97
N TRP A 407 10.54 -7.98 1.77
CA TRP A 407 9.47 -6.98 1.96
C TRP A 407 8.21 -7.24 1.13
N VAL A 408 8.34 -7.65 -0.14
CA VAL A 408 7.19 -7.95 -1.02
C VAL A 408 6.37 -9.11 -0.45
N SER A 409 7.03 -10.24 -0.18
CA SER A 409 6.43 -11.48 0.30
C SER A 409 5.75 -11.29 1.67
N LEU A 410 6.38 -10.52 2.57
CA LEU A 410 5.86 -10.24 3.91
C LEU A 410 4.67 -9.26 3.89
N LEU A 411 4.69 -8.24 3.03
CA LEU A 411 3.53 -7.35 2.85
C LEU A 411 2.34 -8.08 2.25
N GLU A 412 2.55 -8.91 1.23
CA GLU A 412 1.50 -9.76 0.65
C GLU A 412 0.95 -10.72 1.71
N LYS A 413 1.82 -11.40 2.47
CA LYS A 413 1.39 -12.27 3.56
C LYS A 413 0.53 -11.55 4.61
N ALA A 414 0.92 -10.35 5.02
CA ALA A 414 0.12 -9.56 5.97
C ALA A 414 -1.26 -9.20 5.39
N TYR A 415 -1.32 -8.82 4.10
CA TYR A 415 -2.58 -8.51 3.44
C TYR A 415 -3.49 -9.73 3.28
N MET A 416 -2.93 -10.85 2.77
CA MET A 416 -3.63 -12.13 2.63
C MET A 416 -4.08 -12.70 3.98
N LYS A 417 -3.34 -12.45 5.07
CA LYS A 417 -3.77 -12.79 6.44
C LYS A 417 -5.09 -12.11 6.81
N VAL A 418 -5.22 -10.81 6.52
CA VAL A 418 -6.46 -10.03 6.73
C VAL A 418 -7.58 -10.53 5.81
N MET A 419 -7.29 -10.78 4.53
CA MET A 419 -8.28 -11.24 3.54
C MET A 419 -8.72 -12.71 3.71
N GLY A 420 -8.11 -13.46 4.63
CA GLY A 420 -8.56 -14.79 5.04
C GLY A 420 -7.80 -15.97 4.41
N GLY A 421 -6.70 -15.71 3.72
CA GLY A 421 -5.87 -16.71 3.03
C GLY A 421 -5.30 -16.18 1.72
N TYR A 422 -4.45 -16.98 1.07
CA TYR A 422 -3.96 -16.71 -0.28
C TYR A 422 -4.99 -17.04 -1.37
N ASP A 423 -6.03 -17.82 -1.03
CA ASP A 423 -7.19 -18.06 -1.90
C ASP A 423 -8.12 -16.83 -1.92
N PHE A 424 -7.59 -15.74 -2.46
CA PHE A 424 -8.26 -14.46 -2.62
C PHE A 424 -8.32 -14.13 -4.12
N PRO A 425 -9.52 -13.92 -4.71
CA PRO A 425 -9.67 -13.76 -6.16
C PRO A 425 -9.08 -12.45 -6.70
N GLY A 426 -8.67 -11.54 -5.81
CA GLY A 426 -8.22 -10.18 -6.13
C GLY A 426 -9.20 -9.14 -5.60
N SER A 427 -8.74 -7.89 -5.59
CA SER A 427 -9.47 -6.73 -5.07
C SER A 427 -9.59 -5.67 -6.18
N ASN A 428 -9.77 -4.41 -5.84
CA ASN A 428 -9.45 -3.31 -6.73
C ASN A 428 -8.36 -2.44 -6.09
N SER A 429 -7.49 -1.86 -6.92
CA SER A 429 -6.30 -1.16 -6.43
C SER A 429 -6.61 0.04 -5.53
N ASN A 430 -7.83 0.59 -5.57
CA ASN A 430 -8.25 1.64 -4.63
C ASN A 430 -8.29 1.12 -3.19
N ILE A 431 -8.78 -0.10 -2.96
CA ILE A 431 -8.78 -0.77 -1.66
C ILE A 431 -7.33 -1.07 -1.25
N ASP A 432 -6.54 -1.67 -2.15
CA ASP A 432 -5.17 -2.10 -1.86
C ASP A 432 -4.25 -0.91 -1.52
N LEU A 433 -4.25 0.14 -2.35
CA LEU A 433 -3.54 1.39 -2.07
C LEU A 433 -4.08 2.07 -0.81
N HIS A 434 -5.39 2.07 -0.57
CA HIS A 434 -5.93 2.67 0.66
C HIS A 434 -5.50 1.92 1.92
N ALA A 435 -5.39 0.59 1.85
CA ALA A 435 -4.88 -0.25 2.93
C ALA A 435 -3.37 -0.04 3.18
N LEU A 436 -2.57 0.04 2.11
CA LEU A 436 -1.11 0.24 2.18
C LEU A 436 -0.71 1.66 2.60
N THR A 437 -1.46 2.69 2.18
CA THR A 437 -0.99 4.08 2.21
C THR A 437 -1.87 5.05 3.00
N SER A 438 -3.12 4.68 3.31
CA SER A 438 -4.18 5.59 3.80
C SER A 438 -4.54 6.75 2.86
N TRP A 439 -4.07 6.76 1.60
CA TRP A 439 -4.40 7.79 0.61
C TRP A 439 -5.84 7.65 0.10
N ILE A 440 -6.44 8.76 -0.32
CA ILE A 440 -7.89 8.89 -0.52
C ILE A 440 -8.30 8.26 -1.87
N PRO A 441 -9.09 7.17 -1.90
CA PRO A 441 -9.41 6.43 -3.12
C PRO A 441 -10.49 7.12 -3.96
N GLU A 442 -10.29 7.19 -5.28
CA GLU A 442 -11.24 7.66 -6.28
C GLU A 442 -11.27 6.65 -7.45
N ARG A 443 -12.46 6.22 -7.86
CA ARG A 443 -12.66 5.37 -9.04
C ARG A 443 -13.12 6.25 -10.20
N VAL A 444 -12.41 6.22 -11.32
CA VAL A 444 -12.78 6.97 -12.53
C VAL A 444 -13.01 5.99 -13.67
N ALA A 445 -14.27 5.80 -14.04
CA ALA A 445 -14.63 4.95 -15.18
C ALA A 445 -14.38 5.71 -16.49
N VAL A 446 -13.80 5.01 -17.47
CA VAL A 446 -13.39 5.56 -18.77
C VAL A 446 -14.46 5.33 -19.84
N LYS A 447 -15.16 4.20 -19.76
CA LYS A 447 -16.14 3.74 -20.78
C LYS A 447 -17.61 4.01 -20.42
N GLN A 448 -17.89 4.87 -19.43
CA GLN A 448 -19.28 5.23 -19.10
C GLN A 448 -19.90 6.08 -20.22
N LYS A 449 -21.12 5.73 -20.64
CA LYS A 449 -21.87 6.46 -21.67
C LYS A 449 -22.51 7.71 -21.04
N GLY A 450 -21.96 8.89 -21.32
CA GLY A 450 -22.46 10.18 -20.84
C GLY A 450 -21.41 11.30 -20.96
N GLU A 451 -21.79 12.53 -20.61
CA GLU A 451 -20.91 13.72 -20.71
C GLU A 451 -19.91 13.87 -19.54
N GLU A 452 -19.86 12.93 -18.60
CA GLU A 452 -19.11 13.09 -17.34
C GLU A 452 -17.59 12.94 -17.47
N PHE A 453 -17.10 12.05 -18.33
CA PHE A 453 -15.66 11.82 -18.48
C PHE A 453 -15.08 12.74 -19.56
N ARG A 454 -14.20 13.67 -19.15
CA ARG A 454 -13.49 14.61 -20.04
C ARG A 454 -12.04 14.18 -20.24
N PRO A 455 -11.67 13.52 -21.36
CA PRO A 455 -10.38 12.85 -21.47
C PRO A 455 -9.18 13.80 -21.37
N ASP A 456 -9.25 14.97 -22.00
CA ASP A 456 -8.12 15.91 -22.02
C ASP A 456 -7.90 16.61 -20.68
N GLU A 457 -8.98 17.05 -20.01
CA GLU A 457 -8.91 17.58 -18.65
C GLU A 457 -8.37 16.54 -17.67
N PHE A 458 -8.84 15.29 -17.79
CA PHE A 458 -8.34 14.17 -16.99
C PHE A 458 -6.83 13.95 -17.21
N PHE A 459 -6.38 13.89 -18.47
CA PHE A 459 -4.97 13.71 -18.79
C PHE A 459 -4.09 14.82 -18.19
N MET A 460 -4.48 16.08 -18.36
CA MET A 460 -3.75 17.22 -17.79
C MET A 460 -3.68 17.12 -16.26
N LYS A 461 -4.81 16.82 -15.60
CA LYS A 461 -4.91 16.64 -14.15
C LYS A 461 -3.99 15.52 -13.66
N ILE A 462 -4.04 14.34 -14.28
CA ILE A 462 -3.21 13.19 -13.85
C ILE A 462 -1.73 13.46 -14.14
N SER A 463 -1.37 14.00 -15.30
CA SER A 463 0.01 14.37 -15.65
C SER A 463 0.61 15.35 -14.63
N GLU A 464 -0.12 16.42 -14.30
CA GLU A 464 0.32 17.42 -13.32
C GLU A 464 0.48 16.82 -11.91
N ARG A 465 -0.53 16.06 -11.45
CA ARG A 465 -0.58 15.55 -10.08
C ARG A 465 0.36 14.37 -9.85
N HIS A 466 0.54 13.51 -10.85
CA HIS A 466 1.54 12.45 -10.82
C HIS A 466 2.95 13.04 -10.73
N ARG A 467 3.25 14.07 -11.53
CA ARG A 467 4.53 14.79 -11.47
C ARG A 467 4.80 15.46 -10.13
N LYS A 468 3.76 15.96 -9.45
CA LYS A 468 3.86 16.58 -8.11
C LYS A 468 3.97 15.57 -6.95
N GLY A 469 3.60 14.31 -7.17
CA GLY A 469 3.51 13.31 -6.08
C GLY A 469 2.23 13.48 -5.25
N ASP A 470 1.15 13.95 -5.89
CA ASP A 470 -0.16 14.18 -5.31
C ASP A 470 -1.13 13.00 -5.53
N VAL A 471 -0.79 12.04 -6.40
CA VAL A 471 -1.64 10.90 -6.76
C VAL A 471 -0.81 9.65 -7.07
N LEU A 472 -1.28 8.50 -6.58
CA LEU A 472 -0.85 7.15 -7.00
C LEU A 472 -1.97 6.60 -7.90
N ALA A 473 -1.64 5.87 -8.96
CA ALA A 473 -2.63 5.45 -9.94
C ALA A 473 -2.35 4.05 -10.52
N THR A 474 -3.39 3.23 -10.63
CA THR A 474 -3.39 2.07 -11.55
C THR A 474 -4.44 2.27 -12.62
N VAL A 475 -4.36 1.48 -13.67
CA VAL A 475 -5.38 1.39 -14.73
C VAL A 475 -5.69 -0.08 -14.96
N ALA A 476 -6.98 -0.42 -15.16
CA ALA A 476 -7.41 -1.81 -15.28
C ALA A 476 -8.24 -2.07 -16.55
N THR A 477 -8.02 -3.24 -17.14
CA THR A 477 -8.78 -3.76 -18.27
C THR A 477 -10.11 -4.38 -17.81
N GLY A 478 -11.14 -4.31 -18.66
CA GLY A 478 -12.35 -5.10 -18.51
C GLY A 478 -12.18 -6.53 -19.02
N GLU A 479 -13.30 -7.22 -19.23
CA GLU A 479 -13.33 -8.51 -19.93
C GLU A 479 -12.85 -8.36 -21.37
N MET A 480 -11.97 -9.27 -21.81
CA MET A 480 -11.36 -9.25 -23.13
C MET A 480 -11.22 -10.69 -23.65
N SER A 481 -11.55 -10.92 -24.93
CA SER A 481 -11.37 -12.25 -25.54
C SER A 481 -9.90 -12.63 -25.67
N ASP A 482 -9.58 -13.93 -25.65
CA ASP A 482 -8.20 -14.43 -25.79
C ASP A 482 -7.52 -13.90 -27.06
N LYS A 483 -8.25 -13.87 -28.19
CA LYS A 483 -7.77 -13.31 -29.47
C LYS A 483 -7.39 -11.84 -29.35
N GLU A 484 -8.12 -11.06 -28.56
CA GLU A 484 -7.80 -9.66 -28.33
C GLU A 484 -6.66 -9.48 -27.33
N CYS A 485 -6.57 -10.33 -26.30
CA CYS A 485 -5.42 -10.40 -25.39
C CYS A 485 -4.13 -10.72 -26.17
N GLU A 486 -4.14 -11.74 -27.03
CA GLU A 486 -3.03 -12.11 -27.90
C GLU A 486 -2.64 -10.99 -28.87
N ARG A 487 -3.62 -10.35 -29.52
CA ARG A 487 -3.40 -9.26 -30.48
C ARG A 487 -2.84 -8.00 -29.82
N THR A 488 -3.33 -7.64 -28.64
CA THR A 488 -2.93 -6.41 -27.93
C THR A 488 -1.71 -6.60 -27.04
N GLY A 489 -1.47 -7.82 -26.53
CA GLY A 489 -0.55 -8.06 -25.42
C GLY A 489 -1.03 -7.48 -24.08
N LEU A 490 -2.32 -7.19 -23.97
CA LEU A 490 -2.97 -6.89 -22.69
C LEU A 490 -3.61 -8.17 -22.13
N VAL A 491 -3.87 -8.16 -20.82
CA VAL A 491 -4.50 -9.25 -20.07
C VAL A 491 -5.93 -8.82 -19.74
N SER A 492 -6.90 -9.72 -19.89
CA SER A 492 -8.29 -9.49 -19.45
C SER A 492 -8.37 -9.28 -17.93
N THR A 493 -9.26 -8.40 -17.47
CA THR A 493 -9.60 -8.20 -16.05
C THR A 493 -8.39 -8.02 -15.13
N HIS A 494 -7.40 -7.21 -15.54
CA HIS A 494 -6.08 -7.14 -14.92
C HIS A 494 -5.65 -5.70 -14.59
N ALA A 495 -4.92 -5.53 -13.49
CA ALA A 495 -4.45 -4.24 -13.01
C ALA A 495 -3.00 -3.94 -13.45
N TYR A 496 -2.79 -2.74 -13.99
CA TYR A 496 -1.48 -2.25 -14.43
C TYR A 496 -1.05 -1.04 -13.59
N ALA A 497 0.20 -1.04 -13.15
CA ALA A 497 0.80 0.06 -12.41
C ALA A 497 1.15 1.24 -13.33
N LEU A 498 0.71 2.46 -13.01
CA LEU A 498 1.12 3.66 -13.74
C LEU A 498 2.45 4.18 -13.18
N LEU A 499 3.50 4.13 -14.00
CA LEU A 499 4.86 4.54 -13.61
C LEU A 499 5.22 5.97 -14.05
N ASP A 500 4.74 6.42 -15.22
CA ASP A 500 4.90 7.82 -15.65
C ASP A 500 3.83 8.26 -16.64
N VAL A 501 3.64 9.58 -16.74
CA VAL A 501 2.69 10.23 -17.65
C VAL A 501 3.40 11.38 -18.33
N ARG A 502 3.34 11.44 -19.67
CA ARG A 502 4.10 12.42 -20.47
C ARG A 502 3.26 13.00 -21.60
N ASP A 503 3.32 14.32 -21.74
CA ASP A 503 2.99 15.00 -22.99
C ASP A 503 4.32 15.40 -23.65
N VAL A 504 4.67 14.75 -24.75
CA VAL A 504 5.94 14.96 -25.48
C VAL A 504 5.71 14.82 -26.97
N GLN A 505 6.32 15.71 -27.78
CA GLN A 505 6.21 15.68 -29.25
C GLN A 505 4.74 15.66 -29.76
N GLY A 506 3.81 16.30 -29.03
CA GLY A 506 2.38 16.28 -29.33
C GLY A 506 1.69 14.93 -29.09
N LYS A 507 2.28 14.06 -28.27
CA LYS A 507 1.76 12.72 -27.91
C LYS A 507 1.56 12.61 -26.40
N LYS A 508 0.35 12.20 -26.03
CA LYS A 508 -0.08 11.91 -24.66
C LYS A 508 0.17 10.44 -24.36
N LEU A 509 1.11 10.14 -23.48
CA LEU A 509 1.65 8.80 -23.26
C LEU A 509 1.62 8.40 -21.77
N PHE A 510 1.38 7.12 -21.52
CA PHE A 510 1.43 6.48 -20.20
C PHE A 510 2.49 5.38 -20.22
N LEU A 511 3.32 5.31 -19.18
CA LEU A 511 4.25 4.20 -18.94
C LEU A 511 3.61 3.25 -17.93
N LEU A 512 3.26 2.04 -18.38
CA LEU A 512 2.59 1.04 -17.55
C LEU A 512 3.53 -0.13 -17.23
N LYS A 513 3.33 -0.76 -16.07
CA LYS A 513 3.94 -2.07 -15.72
C LYS A 513 2.85 -3.11 -15.47
N ASN A 514 2.98 -4.24 -16.17
CA ASN A 514 2.29 -5.49 -15.85
C ASN A 514 2.95 -6.15 -14.61
N PRO A 515 2.22 -6.40 -13.50
CA PRO A 515 2.76 -7.07 -12.31
C PRO A 515 3.35 -8.47 -12.56
N TRP A 516 2.83 -9.21 -13.55
CA TRP A 516 3.38 -10.51 -13.96
C TRP A 516 4.82 -10.41 -14.50
N SER A 517 5.26 -9.20 -14.88
CA SER A 517 6.58 -8.95 -15.47
C SER A 517 6.85 -9.78 -16.73
N SER A 518 5.78 -10.13 -17.45
CA SER A 518 5.75 -10.84 -18.73
C SER A 518 4.55 -10.36 -19.53
N THR A 519 4.65 -10.35 -20.85
CA THR A 519 3.61 -9.92 -21.79
C THR A 519 3.39 -8.40 -21.75
N ARG A 520 3.79 -7.75 -22.85
CA ARG A 520 3.68 -6.30 -23.08
C ARG A 520 2.72 -5.96 -24.19
N TRP A 521 2.22 -4.73 -24.14
CA TRP A 521 1.51 -4.06 -25.22
C TRP A 521 2.23 -4.19 -26.58
N LYS A 522 1.47 -4.54 -27.62
CA LYS A 522 1.93 -4.82 -29.00
C LYS A 522 1.49 -3.76 -30.03
N GLY A 523 0.82 -2.69 -29.60
CA GLY A 523 0.33 -1.62 -30.47
C GLY A 523 1.28 -0.43 -30.56
N ASN A 524 0.75 0.80 -30.69
CA ASN A 524 1.54 2.02 -30.81
C ASN A 524 2.46 2.21 -29.58
N PHE A 525 3.72 2.60 -29.79
CA PHE A 525 4.76 2.72 -28.75
C PHE A 525 5.16 1.41 -28.07
N SER A 526 4.75 0.24 -28.59
CA SER A 526 5.37 -1.04 -28.25
C SER A 526 6.85 -1.10 -28.65
N ASP A 527 7.58 -2.09 -28.16
CA ASP A 527 8.96 -2.38 -28.56
C ASP A 527 9.12 -2.69 -30.07
N ARG A 528 8.04 -3.04 -30.76
CA ARG A 528 8.00 -3.35 -32.20
C ARG A 528 7.58 -2.17 -33.09
N ASP A 529 7.18 -1.03 -32.50
CA ASP A 529 6.65 0.11 -33.25
C ASP A 529 7.76 1.04 -33.79
N VAL A 530 8.35 0.65 -34.92
CA VAL A 530 9.36 1.46 -35.63
C VAL A 530 8.82 2.79 -36.19
N ARG A 531 7.50 3.02 -36.21
CA ARG A 531 6.90 4.23 -36.79
C ARG A 531 6.80 5.37 -35.78
N ASN A 532 6.34 5.11 -34.57
CA ASN A 532 6.23 6.15 -33.54
C ASN A 532 7.54 6.34 -32.73
N TRP A 533 8.44 5.35 -32.69
CA TRP A 533 9.75 5.46 -32.02
C TRP A 533 10.79 6.23 -32.83
N THR A 534 10.51 7.50 -33.13
CA THR A 534 11.49 8.41 -33.75
C THR A 534 12.68 8.69 -32.82
N PRO A 535 13.86 9.09 -33.34
CA PRO A 535 15.00 9.48 -32.50
C PRO A 535 14.67 10.58 -31.49
N ALA A 536 13.82 11.54 -31.88
CA ALA A 536 13.32 12.59 -30.98
C ALA A 536 12.46 12.02 -29.84
N MET A 537 11.62 11.02 -30.12
CA MET A 537 10.78 10.36 -29.09
C MET A 537 11.63 9.53 -28.12
N LYS A 538 12.57 8.72 -28.64
CA LYS A 538 13.51 7.93 -27.82
C LYS A 538 14.30 8.82 -26.86
N THR A 539 14.80 9.95 -27.35
CA THR A 539 15.51 10.95 -26.54
C THR A 539 14.59 11.62 -25.51
N ALA A 540 13.41 12.11 -25.91
CA ALA A 540 12.48 12.82 -25.03
C ALA A 540 11.94 11.97 -23.87
N LEU A 541 11.80 10.66 -24.07
CA LEU A 541 11.39 9.70 -23.04
C LEU A 541 12.58 9.02 -22.33
N SER A 542 13.82 9.27 -22.80
CA SER A 542 15.03 8.55 -22.35
C SER A 542 14.85 7.02 -22.39
N TYR A 543 14.19 6.53 -23.44
CA TYR A 543 13.74 5.14 -23.57
C TYR A 543 14.24 4.52 -24.87
N ASN A 544 14.81 3.32 -24.77
CA ASN A 544 15.33 2.55 -25.90
C ASN A 544 14.46 1.29 -26.09
N PRO A 545 13.59 1.22 -27.12
CA PRO A 545 12.72 0.07 -27.36
C PRO A 545 13.51 -1.18 -27.75
N GLU A 546 14.66 -1.05 -28.44
CA GLU A 546 15.52 -2.18 -28.80
C GLU A 546 16.21 -2.82 -27.59
N SER A 547 16.50 -2.04 -26.54
CA SER A 547 16.97 -2.54 -25.26
C SER A 547 15.85 -3.24 -24.49
N ALA A 548 14.66 -2.62 -24.43
CA ALA A 548 13.48 -3.23 -23.84
C ALA A 548 13.10 -4.56 -24.53
N ALA A 549 13.25 -4.68 -25.85
CA ALA A 549 13.02 -5.91 -26.60
C ALA A 549 13.86 -7.12 -26.10
N GLN A 550 15.00 -6.89 -25.44
CA GLN A 550 15.90 -7.95 -24.97
C GLN A 550 15.49 -8.55 -23.62
N PHE A 551 14.74 -7.81 -22.81
CA PHE A 551 14.29 -8.27 -21.49
C PHE A 551 12.87 -7.79 -21.21
N ASP A 552 11.92 -8.73 -21.17
CA ASP A 552 10.56 -8.42 -20.73
C ASP A 552 10.52 -8.34 -19.19
N ASN A 553 10.20 -7.14 -18.71
CA ASN A 553 9.96 -6.81 -17.31
C ASN A 553 8.50 -6.34 -17.06
N GLY A 554 7.63 -6.55 -18.05
CA GLY A 554 6.24 -6.10 -18.08
C GLY A 554 6.05 -4.60 -18.31
N VAL A 555 7.11 -3.82 -18.55
CA VAL A 555 7.03 -2.35 -18.69
C VAL A 555 6.91 -1.93 -20.15
N PHE A 556 5.98 -1.03 -20.46
CA PHE A 556 5.78 -0.51 -21.81
C PHE A 556 5.16 0.90 -21.81
N TRP A 557 5.46 1.68 -22.85
CA TRP A 557 4.72 2.89 -23.17
C TRP A 557 3.47 2.55 -24.00
N ILE A 558 2.41 3.31 -23.79
CA ILE A 558 1.16 3.22 -24.54
C ILE A 558 0.57 4.63 -24.75
N ASP A 559 -0.04 4.86 -25.91
CA ASP A 559 -0.71 6.13 -26.20
C ASP A 559 -2.06 6.25 -25.49
N TYR A 560 -2.43 7.48 -25.13
CA TYR A 560 -3.65 7.72 -24.35
C TYR A 560 -4.93 7.27 -25.07
N ALA A 561 -5.02 7.36 -26.41
CA ALA A 561 -6.21 6.89 -27.13
C ALA A 561 -6.34 5.36 -27.06
N SER A 562 -5.22 4.63 -27.10
CA SER A 562 -5.19 3.19 -26.81
C SER A 562 -5.58 2.89 -25.36
N VAL A 563 -5.15 3.69 -24.37
CA VAL A 563 -5.60 3.53 -22.97
C VAL A 563 -7.13 3.71 -22.87
N LEU A 564 -7.68 4.76 -23.47
CA LEU A 564 -9.14 5.02 -23.47
C LEU A 564 -9.95 3.92 -24.16
N ARG A 565 -9.36 3.23 -25.14
CA ARG A 565 -9.99 2.13 -25.88
C ARG A 565 -10.00 0.81 -25.10
N PHE A 566 -8.87 0.41 -24.54
CA PHE A 566 -8.69 -0.94 -23.99
C PHE A 566 -8.92 -1.05 -22.48
N PHE A 567 -8.87 0.06 -21.74
CA PHE A 567 -9.02 0.06 -20.28
C PHE A 567 -10.36 0.66 -19.85
N ASP A 568 -10.91 0.14 -18.76
CA ASP A 568 -12.28 0.45 -18.33
C ASP A 568 -12.30 1.51 -17.22
N VAL A 569 -11.22 1.57 -16.42
CA VAL A 569 -11.19 2.30 -15.16
C VAL A 569 -9.77 2.68 -14.75
N PHE A 570 -9.62 3.91 -14.24
CA PHE A 570 -8.48 4.32 -13.42
C PHE A 570 -8.87 4.23 -11.94
N TYR A 571 -7.98 3.64 -11.15
CA TYR A 571 -8.04 3.67 -9.68
C TYR A 571 -6.97 4.62 -9.20
N LEU A 572 -7.39 5.71 -8.54
CA LEU A 572 -6.55 6.81 -8.09
C LEU A 572 -6.59 6.89 -6.58
N ASN A 573 -5.43 6.97 -5.93
CA ASN A 573 -5.36 7.33 -4.52
C ASN A 573 -4.67 8.69 -4.41
N TRP A 574 -5.35 9.64 -3.79
CA TRP A 574 -4.90 11.03 -3.65
C TRP A 574 -4.18 11.26 -2.33
N ASN A 575 -3.09 12.02 -2.37
CA ASN A 575 -2.31 12.39 -1.20
C ASN A 575 -3.19 13.19 -0.21
N PRO A 576 -3.40 12.71 1.03
CA PRO A 576 -4.19 13.43 2.02
C PRO A 576 -3.67 14.84 2.32
N ALA A 577 -2.36 15.09 2.13
CA ALA A 577 -1.73 16.41 2.30
C ALA A 577 -2.16 17.47 1.26
N LEU A 578 -3.01 17.12 0.29
CA LEU A 578 -3.74 18.08 -0.53
C LEU A 578 -4.75 18.91 0.29
N PHE A 579 -5.14 18.41 1.47
CA PHE A 579 -6.06 19.06 2.39
C PHE A 579 -5.30 19.62 3.60
N LYS A 580 -5.97 20.47 4.38
CA LYS A 580 -5.43 21.03 5.63
C LYS A 580 -6.10 20.44 6.87
N PHE A 581 -7.38 20.06 6.71
CA PHE A 581 -8.25 19.64 7.80
C PHE A 581 -8.80 18.24 7.52
N THR A 582 -8.96 17.42 8.56
CA THR A 582 -9.67 16.14 8.48
C THR A 582 -10.40 15.83 9.78
N TYR A 583 -11.43 14.98 9.69
CA TYR A 583 -12.09 14.39 10.84
C TYR A 583 -12.80 13.10 10.41
N ALA A 584 -12.90 12.13 11.31
CA ALA A 584 -13.59 10.87 11.05
C ALA A 584 -14.50 10.50 12.20
N VAL A 585 -15.58 9.80 11.88
CA VAL A 585 -16.48 9.17 12.85
C VAL A 585 -16.71 7.71 12.49
N HIS A 586 -16.83 6.84 13.50
CA HIS A 586 -17.11 5.40 13.32
C HIS A 586 -18.49 5.05 13.89
N GLN A 587 -19.34 4.34 13.14
CA GLN A 587 -20.75 4.13 13.54
C GLN A 587 -21.28 2.74 13.13
N GLU A 588 -22.29 2.30 13.88
CA GLU A 588 -23.16 1.15 13.57
C GLU A 588 -24.50 1.66 12.99
N TRP A 589 -24.98 1.02 11.94
CA TRP A 589 -26.34 1.16 11.41
C TRP A 589 -27.03 -0.20 11.45
N ARG A 590 -28.00 -0.36 12.36
CA ARG A 590 -28.63 -1.65 12.64
C ARG A 590 -29.67 -2.04 11.59
N ALA A 591 -29.70 -3.32 11.24
CA ALA A 591 -30.80 -3.91 10.46
C ALA A 591 -32.14 -3.80 11.19
N GLY A 592 -33.24 -3.81 10.44
CA GLY A 592 -34.60 -3.94 10.98
C GLY A 592 -35.20 -2.69 11.64
N SER A 593 -34.41 -1.64 11.93
CA SER A 593 -34.92 -0.39 12.52
C SER A 593 -35.60 0.56 11.51
N SER A 594 -35.56 0.22 10.21
CA SER A 594 -35.76 1.14 9.09
C SER A 594 -36.45 0.44 7.90
N PRO A 595 -37.12 1.18 7.01
CA PRO A 595 -37.52 0.66 5.70
C PRO A 595 -36.30 0.16 4.91
N VAL A 596 -36.44 -0.99 4.25
CA VAL A 596 -35.34 -1.67 3.54
C VAL A 596 -34.74 -0.80 2.43
N LYS A 597 -35.59 -0.03 1.74
CA LYS A 597 -35.19 0.90 0.66
C LYS A 597 -35.53 2.33 1.05
N ASP A 598 -34.73 3.28 0.58
CA ASP A 598 -34.85 4.71 0.85
C ASP A 598 -35.97 5.43 0.05
N ILE A 599 -36.82 4.69 -0.69
CA ILE A 599 -37.76 5.22 -1.70
C ILE A 599 -38.75 6.25 -1.14
N TYR A 600 -39.20 6.07 0.10
CA TYR A 600 -40.25 6.89 0.72
C TYR A 600 -39.85 7.52 2.06
N ASP A 601 -38.80 7.01 2.71
CA ASP A 601 -38.35 7.46 4.04
C ASP A 601 -36.83 7.24 4.20
N MET A 602 -36.13 8.33 4.54
CA MET A 602 -34.71 8.36 4.91
C MET A 602 -34.50 8.87 6.34
N SER A 603 -35.57 9.14 7.10
CA SER A 603 -35.51 9.75 8.44
C SER A 603 -34.71 8.91 9.44
N SER A 604 -34.71 7.59 9.25
CA SER A 604 -34.03 6.60 10.09
C SER A 604 -32.61 6.26 9.63
N ASN A 605 -32.13 6.85 8.52
CA ASN A 605 -30.76 6.69 8.07
C ASN A 605 -29.79 7.52 8.96
N PRO A 606 -28.50 7.15 9.03
CA PRO A 606 -27.48 7.98 9.66
C PRO A 606 -27.29 9.29 8.90
N GLN A 607 -27.40 10.41 9.59
CA GLN A 607 -27.26 11.75 9.00
C GLN A 607 -26.28 12.59 9.79
N PHE A 608 -25.52 13.43 9.10
CA PHE A 608 -24.50 14.29 9.67
C PHE A 608 -24.62 15.70 9.12
N ARG A 609 -24.50 16.70 10.00
CA ARG A 609 -24.35 18.10 9.63
C ARG A 609 -22.88 18.34 9.31
N LEU A 610 -22.62 18.79 8.09
CA LEU A 610 -21.33 19.29 7.65
C LEU A 610 -21.41 20.81 7.56
N GLU A 611 -20.63 21.50 8.38
CA GLU A 611 -20.56 22.95 8.50
C GLU A 611 -19.19 23.42 8.03
N VAL A 612 -19.12 24.12 6.89
CA VAL A 612 -17.87 24.52 6.23
C VAL A 612 -17.65 26.01 6.41
N ASN A 613 -16.54 26.38 7.05
CA ASN A 613 -16.25 27.76 7.42
C ASN A 613 -15.24 28.36 6.45
N PHE A 614 -15.64 29.38 5.69
CA PHE A 614 -14.76 30.06 4.73
C PHE A 614 -14.00 31.20 5.40
N PRO A 615 -12.65 31.15 5.49
CA PRO A 615 -11.86 32.29 5.94
C PRO A 615 -11.98 33.47 4.96
N SER A 616 -11.84 34.69 5.47
CA SER A 616 -11.85 35.91 4.65
C SER A 616 -10.86 35.81 3.48
N GLY A 617 -11.32 36.18 2.27
CA GLY A 617 -10.53 36.10 1.03
C GLY A 617 -10.46 34.72 0.36
N VAL A 618 -11.04 33.66 0.93
CA VAL A 618 -11.08 32.33 0.30
C VAL A 618 -12.32 32.18 -0.58
N ALA A 619 -12.16 32.30 -1.90
CA ALA A 619 -13.26 32.24 -2.86
C ALA A 619 -13.86 30.82 -3.08
N SER A 620 -13.12 29.75 -2.78
CA SER A 620 -13.63 28.37 -2.90
C SER A 620 -12.90 27.39 -1.98
N ALA A 621 -13.55 26.27 -1.69
CA ALA A 621 -13.03 25.19 -0.86
C ALA A 621 -13.34 23.82 -1.47
N ALA A 622 -12.38 22.90 -1.40
CA ALA A 622 -12.60 21.49 -1.72
C ALA A 622 -12.88 20.73 -0.43
N VAL A 623 -14.01 20.01 -0.39
CA VAL A 623 -14.42 19.17 0.74
C VAL A 623 -14.75 17.78 0.23
N TRP A 624 -14.04 16.77 0.70
CA TRP A 624 -14.19 15.38 0.25
C TRP A 624 -14.62 14.52 1.43
N ALA A 625 -15.64 13.69 1.25
CA ALA A 625 -16.18 12.80 2.27
C ALA A 625 -16.05 11.34 1.80
N LEU A 626 -15.16 10.59 2.44
CA LEU A 626 -14.93 9.17 2.22
C LEU A 626 -15.81 8.36 3.18
N LEU A 627 -16.74 7.59 2.63
CA LEU A 627 -17.50 6.58 3.32
C LEU A 627 -16.78 5.23 3.16
N THR A 628 -16.44 4.60 4.28
CA THR A 628 -15.77 3.29 4.34
C THR A 628 -16.67 2.30 5.08
N ARG A 629 -17.33 1.38 4.36
CA ARG A 629 -17.97 0.20 4.97
C ARG A 629 -16.88 -0.67 5.60
N HIS A 630 -17.12 -1.16 6.80
CA HIS A 630 -16.21 -2.08 7.48
C HIS A 630 -16.46 -3.49 7.00
N ILE A 631 -15.38 -4.21 6.71
CA ILE A 631 -15.39 -5.57 6.21
C ILE A 631 -14.99 -6.50 7.37
N THR A 632 -15.70 -7.62 7.52
CA THR A 632 -15.45 -8.58 8.61
C THR A 632 -15.42 -10.05 8.17
N ASP A 633 -15.94 -10.38 6.99
CA ASP A 633 -15.87 -11.73 6.40
C ASP A 633 -15.31 -11.63 4.97
N ARG A 634 -14.43 -12.54 4.55
CA ARG A 634 -13.96 -12.64 3.15
C ARG A 634 -15.10 -12.76 2.13
N LYS A 635 -16.28 -13.26 2.53
CA LYS A 635 -17.49 -13.29 1.70
C LYS A 635 -17.99 -11.88 1.32
N ASP A 636 -17.65 -10.84 2.09
CA ASP A 636 -17.88 -9.43 1.72
C ASP A 636 -17.17 -9.02 0.41
N PHE A 637 -16.18 -9.79 -0.06
CA PHE A 637 -15.54 -9.57 -1.37
C PHE A 637 -16.11 -10.47 -2.46
N ALA A 638 -16.42 -11.73 -2.14
CA ALA A 638 -16.90 -12.71 -3.12
C ALA A 638 -18.37 -12.49 -3.53
N ASP A 639 -19.27 -12.28 -2.55
CA ASP A 639 -20.73 -12.28 -2.74
C ASP A 639 -21.37 -10.93 -2.34
N ASN A 640 -20.69 -9.82 -2.61
CA ASN A 640 -21.06 -8.51 -2.08
C ASN A 640 -22.35 -7.94 -2.71
N LYS A 641 -23.44 -7.99 -1.93
CA LYS A 641 -24.76 -7.42 -2.25
C LYS A 641 -25.03 -6.08 -1.57
N GLU A 642 -24.05 -5.52 -0.83
CA GLU A 642 -24.22 -4.30 -0.03
C GLU A 642 -23.76 -3.06 -0.81
N TYR A 643 -24.69 -2.44 -1.53
CA TYR A 643 -24.43 -1.20 -2.28
C TYR A 643 -24.62 0.02 -1.38
N ILE A 644 -23.54 0.74 -1.09
CA ILE A 644 -23.50 1.94 -0.25
C ILE A 644 -23.43 3.22 -1.10
N THR A 645 -23.85 4.35 -0.52
CA THR A 645 -23.61 5.69 -1.06
C THR A 645 -23.67 6.76 0.03
N LEU A 646 -23.22 7.98 -0.30
CA LEU A 646 -23.43 9.19 0.50
C LEU A 646 -24.19 10.21 -0.34
N LEU A 647 -25.35 10.64 0.17
CA LEU A 647 -26.14 11.73 -0.42
C LEU A 647 -25.81 13.05 0.28
N VAL A 648 -25.88 14.17 -0.43
CA VAL A 648 -25.67 15.52 0.12
C VAL A 648 -26.90 16.39 -0.14
N PHE A 649 -27.41 17.06 0.88
CA PHE A 649 -28.55 17.97 0.80
C PHE A 649 -28.20 19.38 1.30
N LYS A 650 -28.75 20.40 0.64
CA LYS A 650 -28.66 21.83 1.03
C LYS A 650 -29.88 22.22 1.88
N VAL A 651 -29.91 21.73 3.11
CA VAL A 651 -31.02 21.94 4.07
C VAL A 651 -30.54 22.56 5.39
N GLU A 652 -29.49 23.39 5.34
CA GLU A 652 -28.89 24.05 6.51
C GLU A 652 -28.49 23.10 7.66
N GLY A 653 -28.11 21.87 7.32
CA GLY A 653 -27.76 20.84 8.30
C GLY A 653 -28.95 20.33 9.13
N LYS A 654 -30.19 20.46 8.64
CA LYS A 654 -31.41 19.87 9.22
C LYS A 654 -31.56 18.39 8.81
N ARG A 655 -32.36 17.62 9.55
CA ARG A 655 -32.68 16.23 9.19
C ARG A 655 -33.50 16.19 7.90
N VAL A 656 -33.14 15.29 7.01
CA VAL A 656 -33.88 14.96 5.78
C VAL A 656 -34.82 13.78 6.07
N PHE A 657 -36.07 13.87 5.63
CA PHE A 657 -37.07 12.81 5.81
C PHE A 657 -37.36 12.08 4.51
N TYR A 658 -37.46 12.81 3.40
CA TYR A 658 -37.80 12.27 2.09
C TYR A 658 -36.60 12.34 1.13
N PRO A 659 -36.40 11.33 0.26
CA PRO A 659 -35.23 11.27 -0.63
C PRO A 659 -35.23 12.34 -1.74
N TYR A 660 -36.40 12.83 -2.14
CA TYR A 660 -36.58 13.70 -3.32
C TYR A 660 -37.18 15.07 -2.98
N ASP A 661 -37.44 15.36 -1.70
CA ASP A 661 -38.00 16.64 -1.25
C ASP A 661 -37.26 17.18 -0.01
N PRO A 662 -36.39 18.20 -0.18
CA PRO A 662 -35.89 18.69 -1.47
C PRO A 662 -34.99 17.65 -2.16
N PRO A 663 -34.79 17.73 -3.49
CA PRO A 663 -33.88 16.82 -4.19
C PRO A 663 -32.43 16.97 -3.67
N PRO A 664 -31.64 15.88 -3.69
CA PRO A 664 -30.27 15.91 -3.24
C PRO A 664 -29.41 16.84 -4.11
N PHE A 665 -28.54 17.61 -3.46
CA PHE A 665 -27.49 18.38 -4.13
C PHE A 665 -26.43 17.48 -4.77
N ILE A 666 -26.21 16.29 -4.19
CA ILE A 666 -25.45 15.19 -4.80
C ILE A 666 -26.20 13.88 -4.49
N ASP A 667 -26.76 13.22 -5.52
CA ASP A 667 -27.20 11.82 -5.42
C ASP A 667 -26.02 10.91 -5.78
N GLY A 668 -25.43 10.29 -4.77
CA GLY A 668 -24.25 9.47 -4.98
C GLY A 668 -24.58 8.12 -5.64
N VAL A 669 -23.82 7.74 -6.66
CA VAL A 669 -23.93 6.41 -7.29
C VAL A 669 -23.73 5.31 -6.24
N ARG A 670 -24.71 4.41 -6.14
CA ARG A 670 -24.70 3.27 -5.22
C ARG A 670 -23.73 2.21 -5.74
N ILE A 671 -22.70 1.89 -4.96
CA ILE A 671 -21.65 0.93 -5.34
C ILE A 671 -21.45 -0.13 -4.26
N ASN A 672 -21.15 -1.36 -4.67
CA ASN A 672 -20.80 -2.46 -3.77
C ASN A 672 -19.32 -2.45 -3.34
N SER A 673 -18.53 -1.47 -3.78
CA SER A 673 -17.22 -1.19 -3.19
C SER A 673 -17.37 -0.79 -1.72
N PRO A 674 -16.50 -1.26 -0.81
CA PRO A 674 -16.47 -0.81 0.58
C PRO A 674 -16.05 0.66 0.72
N LEU A 675 -15.54 1.29 -0.34
CA LEU A 675 -15.02 2.65 -0.36
C LEU A 675 -15.82 3.49 -1.37
N TYR A 676 -16.54 4.50 -0.89
CA TYR A 676 -17.26 5.50 -1.68
C TYR A 676 -16.76 6.92 -1.35
N LEU A 677 -16.35 7.69 -2.37
CA LEU A 677 -15.85 9.05 -2.21
C LEU A 677 -16.83 10.09 -2.80
N CYS A 678 -17.44 10.89 -1.94
CA CYS A 678 -18.13 12.11 -2.33
C CYS A 678 -17.14 13.28 -2.42
N LYS A 679 -17.18 14.06 -3.50
CA LYS A 679 -16.31 15.23 -3.70
C LYS A 679 -17.17 16.48 -3.93
N MET A 680 -16.90 17.53 -3.17
CA MET A 680 -17.56 18.82 -3.29
C MET A 680 -16.53 19.92 -3.57
N LEU A 681 -16.79 20.74 -4.58
CA LEU A 681 -16.12 22.01 -4.80
C LEU A 681 -17.10 23.13 -4.49
N LEU A 682 -16.91 23.77 -3.34
CA LEU A 682 -17.82 24.76 -2.80
C LEU A 682 -17.31 26.16 -3.12
N LYS A 683 -18.19 27.05 -3.59
CA LYS A 683 -17.90 28.47 -3.79
C LYS A 683 -18.31 29.24 -2.55
N ALA A 684 -17.46 30.17 -2.10
CA ALA A 684 -17.76 30.99 -0.95
C ALA A 684 -18.89 31.97 -1.24
N SER A 685 -19.84 32.06 -0.31
CA SER A 685 -20.55 33.30 0.00
C SER A 685 -19.72 34.03 1.05
N GLU A 686 -19.41 35.31 0.83
CA GLU A 686 -18.38 36.03 1.60
C GLU A 686 -18.60 35.95 3.13
N GLY A 687 -17.51 35.69 3.87
CA GLY A 687 -17.50 35.66 5.34
C GLY A 687 -18.39 34.61 6.02
N SER A 688 -19.01 33.70 5.27
CA SER A 688 -20.08 32.83 5.78
C SER A 688 -19.66 31.39 6.11
N SER A 689 -20.49 30.75 6.93
CA SER A 689 -20.47 29.30 7.16
C SER A 689 -21.59 28.64 6.35
N GLN A 690 -21.28 27.63 5.54
CA GLN A 690 -22.25 26.91 4.72
C GLN A 690 -22.55 25.53 5.33
N LYS A 691 -23.83 25.15 5.43
CA LYS A 691 -24.29 23.94 6.13
C LYS A 691 -25.00 22.95 5.21
N TYR A 692 -24.50 21.72 5.22
CA TYR A 692 -25.01 20.60 4.42
C TYR A 692 -25.45 19.47 5.33
N THR A 693 -26.38 18.64 4.85
CA THR A 693 -26.71 17.36 5.48
C THR A 693 -26.17 16.23 4.61
N LEU A 694 -25.25 15.45 5.17
CA LEU A 694 -24.75 14.21 4.59
C LEU A 694 -25.63 13.07 5.08
N VAL A 695 -26.18 12.26 4.18
CA VAL A 695 -27.02 11.10 4.49
C VAL A 695 -26.32 9.84 4.01
N VAL A 696 -26.03 8.91 4.92
CA VAL A 696 -25.55 7.57 4.57
C VAL A 696 -26.74 6.76 4.04
N SER A 697 -26.59 6.16 2.87
CA SER A 697 -27.66 5.43 2.18
C SER A 697 -27.15 4.09 1.66
N GLN A 698 -28.06 3.12 1.56
CA GLN A 698 -27.82 1.78 1.07
C GLN A 698 -28.95 1.41 0.10
N TYR A 699 -28.66 0.59 -0.92
CA TYR A 699 -29.71 0.13 -1.84
C TYR A 699 -30.78 -0.72 -1.14
N GLU A 700 -30.33 -1.69 -0.33
CA GLU A 700 -31.18 -2.57 0.50
C GLU A 700 -30.54 -2.80 1.88
N LYS A 701 -31.23 -2.37 2.95
CA LYS A 701 -30.79 -2.48 4.35
C LYS A 701 -31.15 -3.84 4.96
N THR A 702 -30.49 -4.89 4.50
CA THR A 702 -30.72 -6.26 4.97
C THR A 702 -29.93 -6.61 6.23
N ASN A 703 -28.69 -6.12 6.34
CA ASN A 703 -27.76 -6.42 7.43
C ASN A 703 -27.40 -5.19 8.25
N THR A 704 -26.82 -5.41 9.44
CA THR A 704 -26.25 -4.34 10.26
C THR A 704 -24.90 -3.92 9.68
N MET A 705 -24.80 -2.67 9.22
CA MET A 705 -23.60 -2.12 8.61
C MET A 705 -22.75 -1.36 9.64
N TYR A 706 -21.47 -1.67 9.70
CA TYR A 706 -20.47 -0.86 10.41
C TYR A 706 -19.72 -0.01 9.39
N TYR A 707 -19.42 1.25 9.71
CA TYR A 707 -18.75 2.14 8.76
C TYR A 707 -17.96 3.26 9.44
N SER A 708 -17.08 3.88 8.65
CA SER A 708 -16.41 5.15 8.96
C SER A 708 -16.86 6.21 7.95
N LEU A 709 -17.12 7.43 8.42
CA LEU A 709 -17.27 8.60 7.55
C LEU A 709 -16.13 9.57 7.85
N ARG A 710 -15.21 9.76 6.90
CA ARG A 710 -14.03 10.63 7.03
C ARG A 710 -14.12 11.79 6.06
N CYS A 711 -14.13 13.00 6.59
CA CYS A 711 -14.08 14.23 5.78
C CYS A 711 -12.65 14.79 5.71
N TYR A 712 -12.34 15.43 4.59
CA TYR A 712 -11.13 16.18 4.33
C TYR A 712 -11.52 17.55 3.75
N SER A 713 -10.83 18.62 4.13
CA SER A 713 -11.14 19.98 3.66
C SER A 713 -9.91 20.87 3.53
N THR A 714 -9.95 21.79 2.57
CA THR A 714 -8.95 22.86 2.40
C THR A 714 -9.15 24.02 3.37
N VAL A 715 -10.33 24.11 4.00
CA VAL A 715 -10.74 25.12 5.00
C VAL A 715 -11.29 24.47 6.27
N PRO A 716 -11.37 25.16 7.42
CA PRO A 716 -11.95 24.60 8.63
C PRO A 716 -13.39 24.13 8.39
N PHE A 717 -13.76 23.00 8.99
CA PHE A 717 -15.13 22.49 8.94
C PHE A 717 -15.49 21.85 10.29
N ARG A 718 -16.77 21.58 10.51
CA ARG A 718 -17.26 20.76 11.62
C ARG A 718 -18.21 19.70 11.07
N LEU A 719 -18.06 18.47 11.53
CA LEU A 719 -18.95 17.36 11.20
C LEU A 719 -19.58 16.84 12.50
N THR A 720 -20.90 16.93 12.62
CA THR A 720 -21.64 16.44 13.79
C THR A 720 -22.75 15.48 13.38
N LYS A 721 -22.98 14.43 14.19
CA LYS A 721 -24.12 13.54 13.99
C LYS A 721 -25.42 14.31 14.25
N ILE A 722 -26.35 14.23 13.31
CA ILE A 722 -27.72 14.71 13.52
C ILE A 722 -28.45 13.60 14.29
N ASN A 723 -28.86 13.89 15.52
CA ASN A 723 -29.69 12.98 16.33
C ASN A 723 -31.17 13.13 15.95
N SER A 724 -32.06 12.32 16.53
CA SER A 724 -33.50 12.60 16.46
C SER A 724 -33.80 13.87 17.26
N THR A 725 -34.57 14.79 16.69
CA THR A 725 -34.99 16.04 17.36
C THR A 725 -36.21 15.84 18.25
N TYR A 726 -36.96 14.75 18.07
CA TYR A 726 -38.16 14.45 18.85
C TYR A 726 -37.77 13.69 20.12
N ALA A 727 -37.94 14.35 21.28
CA ALA A 727 -37.58 13.82 22.60
C ALA A 727 -38.53 12.69 23.07
N HIS A 728 -39.79 12.74 22.63
CA HIS A 728 -40.80 11.72 22.91
C HIS A 728 -41.13 10.98 21.61
N LYS A 729 -41.24 9.65 21.70
CA LYS A 729 -41.65 8.78 20.60
C LYS A 729 -42.70 7.81 21.11
N GLU A 730 -43.95 8.19 20.92
CA GLU A 730 -45.09 7.30 21.16
C GLU A 730 -45.38 6.51 19.87
N GLN A 731 -45.49 5.19 19.98
CA GLN A 731 -46.03 4.36 18.91
C GLN A 731 -47.50 4.08 19.21
N VAL A 732 -48.38 4.88 18.60
CA VAL A 732 -49.82 4.67 18.72
C VAL A 732 -50.22 3.35 18.05
N VAL A 733 -51.11 2.63 18.72
CA VAL A 733 -51.66 1.28 18.47
C VAL A 733 -51.67 0.82 16.99
N ASN A 734 -51.27 -0.44 16.76
CA ASN A 734 -51.46 -1.15 15.50
C ASN A 734 -52.95 -1.24 15.11
N GLY A 735 -53.45 -0.29 14.33
CA GLY A 735 -54.77 -0.32 13.72
C GLY A 735 -54.79 -1.05 12.38
N MET A 736 -55.97 -1.48 11.93
CA MET A 736 -56.18 -1.97 10.56
C MET A 736 -57.50 -1.41 10.01
N TRP A 737 -57.45 -0.83 8.82
CA TRP A 737 -58.65 -0.54 8.04
C TRP A 737 -59.32 -1.87 7.64
N LYS A 738 -60.51 -2.15 8.17
CA LYS A 738 -61.29 -3.36 7.87
C LYS A 738 -62.70 -2.97 7.47
N GLY A 739 -63.13 -3.35 6.26
CA GLY A 739 -64.51 -3.19 5.80
C GLY A 739 -65.05 -1.78 6.07
N ILE A 740 -65.94 -1.68 7.06
CA ILE A 740 -66.58 -0.42 7.46
C ILE A 740 -65.61 0.70 7.87
N THR A 741 -64.42 0.39 8.43
CA THR A 741 -63.43 1.40 8.85
C THR A 741 -62.46 1.83 7.74
N ALA A 742 -62.58 1.25 6.53
CA ALA A 742 -61.87 1.67 5.33
C ALA A 742 -62.72 2.69 4.54
N GLY A 743 -63.00 3.83 5.17
CA GLY A 743 -64.00 4.80 4.73
C GLY A 743 -63.75 5.49 3.38
N GLY A 744 -62.52 5.42 2.87
CA GLY A 744 -62.10 6.06 1.62
C GLY A 744 -61.65 7.51 1.80
N CYS A 745 -61.81 8.34 0.78
CA CYS A 745 -61.48 9.77 0.80
C CYS A 745 -62.76 10.64 1.00
N PRO A 746 -62.64 11.97 1.19
CA PRO A 746 -63.79 12.85 1.44
C PRO A 746 -64.89 12.81 0.37
N ASN A 747 -64.59 12.34 -0.85
CA ASN A 747 -65.55 12.16 -1.94
C ASN A 747 -66.59 11.05 -1.67
N PHE A 748 -66.46 10.29 -0.58
CA PHE A 748 -67.43 9.28 -0.13
C PHE A 748 -68.00 9.62 1.26
N PRO A 749 -68.87 10.64 1.42
CA PRO A 749 -69.24 11.18 2.73
C PRO A 749 -69.90 10.17 3.68
N ALA A 750 -70.64 9.20 3.13
CA ALA A 750 -71.33 8.17 3.91
C ALA A 750 -70.37 7.24 4.67
N THR A 751 -69.18 6.99 4.12
CA THR A 751 -68.17 6.05 4.63
C THR A 751 -66.93 6.75 5.18
N TYR A 752 -66.53 7.92 4.66
CA TYR A 752 -65.33 8.65 5.07
C TYR A 752 -65.25 8.90 6.58
N ARG A 753 -66.40 9.21 7.21
CA ARG A 753 -66.55 9.39 8.66
C ARG A 753 -66.21 8.16 9.52
N ASN A 754 -66.09 6.98 8.92
CA ASN A 754 -65.74 5.74 9.60
C ASN A 754 -64.22 5.50 9.63
N ASN A 755 -63.42 6.34 8.94
CA ASN A 755 -61.96 6.27 9.03
C ASN A 755 -61.50 6.52 10.48
N PRO A 756 -60.46 5.83 10.97
CA PRO A 756 -59.89 6.09 12.28
C PRO A 756 -59.48 7.56 12.45
N VAL A 757 -59.95 8.19 13.52
CA VAL A 757 -59.57 9.55 13.91
C VAL A 757 -58.75 9.45 15.18
N HIS A 758 -57.58 10.11 15.18
CA HIS A 758 -56.70 10.20 16.34
C HIS A 758 -56.56 11.67 16.75
N GLN A 759 -56.73 11.96 18.04
CA GLN A 759 -56.49 13.27 18.62
C GLN A 759 -55.12 13.27 19.31
N ILE A 760 -54.32 14.31 19.06
CA ILE A 760 -53.04 14.54 19.72
C ILE A 760 -53.22 15.74 20.66
N HIS A 761 -52.83 15.58 21.92
CA HIS A 761 -52.74 16.67 22.87
C HIS A 761 -51.26 17.01 23.09
N ILE A 762 -50.92 18.29 23.19
CA ILE A 762 -49.54 18.75 23.43
C ILE A 762 -49.54 19.42 24.80
N ASP A 763 -48.98 18.75 25.80
CA ASP A 763 -48.92 19.26 27.19
C ASP A 763 -47.82 20.32 27.37
N ASN A 764 -47.84 21.39 26.56
CA ASN A 764 -47.10 22.62 26.84
C ASN A 764 -47.74 23.85 26.16
N SER A 765 -47.44 25.05 26.67
CA SER A 765 -47.94 26.33 26.17
C SER A 765 -47.00 27.02 25.17
N ASN A 766 -46.02 26.31 24.61
CA ASN A 766 -45.07 26.87 23.65
C ASN A 766 -45.70 26.98 22.25
N THR A 767 -45.29 28.00 21.48
CA THR A 767 -45.82 28.25 20.13
C THR A 767 -44.99 27.60 19.02
N ASP A 768 -43.72 27.27 19.26
CA ASP A 768 -42.85 26.55 18.31
C ASP A 768 -42.78 25.04 18.62
N ASN A 769 -43.95 24.38 18.56
CA ASN A 769 -44.05 22.92 18.70
C ASN A 769 -43.95 22.24 17.32
N GLN A 770 -43.01 21.31 17.18
CA GLN A 770 -42.86 20.51 15.95
C GLN A 770 -43.34 19.08 16.20
N ILE A 771 -44.38 18.66 15.48
CA ILE A 771 -44.87 17.27 15.48
C ILE A 771 -44.50 16.61 14.14
N LEU A 772 -43.96 15.39 14.20
CA LEU A 772 -43.86 14.49 13.06
C LEU A 772 -44.87 13.34 13.23
N ILE A 773 -45.89 13.31 12.37
CA ILE A 773 -46.84 12.19 12.30
C ILE A 773 -46.35 11.25 11.19
N THR A 774 -46.07 9.99 11.52
CA THR A 774 -45.67 8.96 10.55
C THR A 774 -46.69 7.83 10.53
N LEU A 775 -47.55 7.80 9.51
CA LEU A 775 -48.42 6.66 9.25
C LEU A 775 -47.62 5.53 8.58
N LYS A 776 -47.70 4.31 9.11
CA LYS A 776 -47.03 3.12 8.56
C LYS A 776 -48.04 2.03 8.25
N GLY A 777 -48.13 1.62 6.99
CA GLY A 777 -48.87 0.42 6.62
C GLY A 777 -48.11 -0.85 7.00
N PRO A 778 -48.82 -1.99 7.20
CA PRO A 778 -48.17 -3.29 7.24
C PRO A 778 -47.48 -3.60 5.89
N LYS A 779 -46.46 -4.46 5.93
CA LYS A 779 -45.86 -5.06 4.73
C LYS A 779 -46.79 -6.13 4.14
#